data_AF-A0A6P7KI65-F1
#
_entry.id   AF-A0A6P7KI65-F1
#
_cell.length_a   1.000
_cell.length_b   1.000
_cell.length_c   1.000
_cell.angle_alpha   90.00
_cell.angle_beta   90.00
_cell.angle_gamma   90.00
#
_symmetry.space_group_name_H-M   'P 1'
#
loop_
_entity.id
_entity.type
_entity.pdbx_description
1 polymer ?
#
loop_
_entity_poly.entity_id
_entity_poly.type
_entity_poly.pdbx_seq_one_letter_code
_entity_poly.pdbx_strand_id
1 'polypeptide(L)'
;MGGCLILMCLLGFCGLTFGQGCNRDLLNNWEFQGNDITVQLSPDARHCQYLCTQYPSCQFFSFIRPNSVVDGRFFHCFLKNSASGRPDNQVPKKGFTSGFSLKACNPDPEPCLPLVYQDTDFQSDTYKSFFAANLEDCQRACTNDPYCQFFTFLDRSFGSENIRYMCYLKYRLSVPRPLYVRANSVRISGFSQKIRSSPEFDTACEGTLFPNVHLPGDDFEAPVAASPEQCLAFCSAHPRCTHFSYTSGDFRCYLKNNPVQMPRKDSSTGVTSGVPVHYCQQNNSWIKEPRVGVEFQELDIRSFLLTNAAECQKSCTEDSICQFYSYDTTQQLCYLKRIITLPSPSGIRKQPDAISGFSLRLCPKKPSDSGIQEPYNDPEPCLSQVYEGVEFLYGDYRSFFAADLNDCQRACTNDPYKCEGSLLPNIDLPGDDFEILAAASPEQCLALCSAHPRCTHFSYNSREFRCFLKNRLGQFPHKDSATGITSGIPVHYCQLSNSWRKEVHVGVDFPYNDIRYFLLDNAKEWCNRDLLNNWILAGSDITVQLSPDARHCQYLCTQHPSCQFFTFIRPNSVVDGRFFHCFLKYTTSGRPDSQVPQKGLTSGFSLKACNPDPEPCLPQVYQDTDFQSDTYKSFFAANLEDCQRACTNDPYCQFFTFLDRSFGSENIRYMCYLKYRLSVPRPLYVRANSVRISGFSQKIQSSPEFDTACEGTLFPNVHLPGDDFETHAAASPEQCLAFCSAHPRCTHFSYTSGDFRCYLKNNPVQMPRKDSSTGVTSGVPVHYCQQNNSWIKEPRVGVEFQELDIRSFLLTNAAECQRSCTEDPICQFYSYDTTQQLCYLKRINTLPSPSTVRKQPDAISGFSLRLCPKKPSDSGIQEPYNE
;
A
#
# COMPACT_ATOMS: atom_id res chain seq x y z
N MET A 1 84.03 -23.97 3.20
CA MET A 1 83.46 -22.80 2.50
C MET A 1 81.98 -23.10 2.34
N GLY A 2 81.03 -22.55 3.10
CA GLY A 2 80.96 -21.22 3.67
C GLY A 2 79.87 -20.45 2.92
N GLY A 3 78.70 -20.27 3.55
CA GLY A 3 77.68 -19.28 3.16
C GLY A 3 76.52 -19.77 2.30
N CYS A 4 75.37 -20.08 2.93
CA CYS A 4 73.98 -19.80 2.46
C CYS A 4 72.91 -20.59 3.24
N LEU A 5 73.01 -20.73 4.56
CA LEU A 5 71.99 -21.41 5.39
C LEU A 5 71.41 -20.56 6.52
N ILE A 6 71.60 -19.24 6.48
CA ILE A 6 71.03 -18.30 7.46
C ILE A 6 70.43 -17.10 6.70
N LEU A 7 69.40 -17.33 5.88
CA LEU A 7 68.52 -16.25 5.41
C LEU A 7 67.12 -16.71 4.96
N MET A 8 66.67 -17.90 5.38
CA MET A 8 65.32 -18.42 5.07
C MET A 8 64.51 -18.78 6.33
N CYS A 9 64.96 -18.36 7.53
CA CYS A 9 64.24 -18.58 8.80
C CYS A 9 63.64 -17.31 9.42
N LEU A 10 63.59 -16.18 8.69
CA LEU A 10 63.06 -14.90 9.20
C LEU A 10 61.89 -14.32 8.39
N LEU A 11 61.23 -15.10 7.54
CA LEU A 11 60.00 -14.72 6.83
C LEU A 11 58.90 -15.78 6.98
N GLY A 12 58.68 -16.26 8.21
CA GLY A 12 57.68 -17.28 8.53
C GLY A 12 56.94 -17.08 9.86
N PHE A 13 56.98 -15.88 10.45
CA PHE A 13 56.35 -15.60 11.74
C PHE A 13 55.52 -14.30 11.80
N CYS A 14 55.03 -13.80 10.67
CA CYS A 14 54.08 -12.70 10.65
C CYS A 14 52.86 -13.08 9.81
N GLY A 15 51.81 -13.59 10.47
CA GLY A 15 50.55 -13.93 9.80
C GLY A 15 49.73 -15.07 10.41
N LEU A 16 49.74 -15.27 11.72
CA LEU A 16 48.70 -16.06 12.39
C LEU A 16 48.13 -15.26 13.57
N THR A 17 47.48 -14.15 13.25
CA THR A 17 46.31 -13.78 14.04
C THR A 17 45.27 -14.85 13.78
N PHE A 18 45.09 -15.78 14.72
CA PHE A 18 43.97 -16.72 14.72
C PHE A 18 42.68 -15.90 14.75
N GLY A 19 42.14 -15.57 13.57
CA GLY A 19 40.81 -15.02 13.45
C GLY A 19 39.83 -15.99 14.11
N GLN A 20 39.03 -15.51 15.06
CA GLN A 20 37.89 -16.26 15.56
C GLN A 20 36.99 -16.60 14.37
N GLY A 21 37.01 -17.87 13.94
CA GLY A 21 36.07 -18.34 12.94
C GLY A 21 34.63 -18.13 13.42
N CYS A 22 33.74 -17.76 12.50
CA CYS A 22 32.31 -17.69 12.75
C CYS A 22 31.79 -19.06 13.23
N ASN A 23 31.29 -19.13 14.47
CA ASN A 23 30.66 -20.33 15.02
C ASN A 23 29.17 -20.08 15.25
N ARG A 24 28.34 -20.74 14.43
CA ARG A 24 26.88 -20.64 14.50
C ARG A 24 26.24 -21.67 15.44
N ASP A 25 27.01 -22.64 15.92
CA ASP A 25 26.46 -23.80 16.62
C ASP A 25 26.00 -23.45 18.04
N LEU A 26 24.90 -24.09 18.44
CA LEU A 26 24.35 -24.03 19.78
C LEU A 26 24.62 -25.36 20.50
N LEU A 27 25.30 -25.28 21.65
CA LEU A 27 25.67 -26.44 22.45
C LEU A 27 24.62 -26.68 23.54
N ASN A 28 23.82 -27.71 23.35
CA ASN A 28 22.80 -28.14 24.31
C ASN A 28 23.42 -28.88 25.50
N ASN A 29 22.92 -28.59 26.69
CA ASN A 29 23.39 -29.08 27.99
C ASN A 29 24.82 -28.64 28.34
N TRP A 30 25.24 -27.47 27.88
CA TRP A 30 26.53 -26.88 28.21
C TRP A 30 26.35 -25.49 28.79
N GLU A 31 27.09 -25.17 29.84
CA GLU A 31 27.26 -23.83 30.40
C GLU A 31 28.65 -23.32 30.08
N PHE A 32 28.74 -22.11 29.53
CA PHE A 32 29.99 -21.40 29.29
C PHE A 32 30.31 -20.54 30.50
N GLN A 33 31.48 -20.77 31.08
CA GLN A 33 32.01 -19.95 32.16
C GLN A 33 32.81 -18.78 31.58
N GLY A 34 32.69 -17.65 32.25
CA GLY A 34 33.27 -16.36 31.85
C GLY A 34 32.68 -15.25 32.70
N ASN A 35 33.06 -14.02 32.40
CA ASN A 35 32.51 -12.85 33.08
C ASN A 35 31.12 -12.55 32.55
N ASP A 36 30.13 -12.53 33.44
CA ASP A 36 28.77 -12.13 33.11
C ASP A 36 28.72 -10.61 32.93
N ILE A 37 28.36 -10.16 31.73
CA ILE A 37 28.21 -8.73 31.39
C ILE A 37 26.86 -8.24 31.87
N THR A 38 25.81 -8.97 31.49
CA THR A 38 24.42 -8.66 31.82
C THR A 38 23.56 -9.91 31.66
N VAL A 39 22.41 -9.92 32.31
CA VAL A 39 21.42 -10.99 32.19
C VAL A 39 20.16 -10.40 31.59
N GLN A 40 19.72 -10.99 30.48
CA GLN A 40 18.53 -10.58 29.75
C GLN A 40 17.52 -11.74 29.72
N LEU A 41 16.25 -11.44 29.46
CA LEU A 41 15.24 -12.47 29.23
C LEU A 41 15.08 -12.75 27.74
N SER A 42 15.07 -14.04 27.39
CA SER A 42 14.98 -14.54 26.04
C SER A 42 14.09 -15.79 26.00
N PRO A 43 13.24 -15.97 24.98
CA PRO A 43 12.37 -17.13 24.91
C PRO A 43 13.09 -18.41 24.46
N ASP A 44 14.21 -18.30 23.73
CA ASP A 44 15.04 -19.43 23.35
C ASP A 44 16.52 -19.07 23.18
N ALA A 45 17.35 -20.08 22.89
CA ALA A 45 18.78 -19.89 22.70
C ALA A 45 19.14 -19.12 21.42
N ARG A 46 18.29 -19.13 20.38
CA ARG A 46 18.54 -18.39 19.12
C ARG A 46 18.33 -16.89 19.32
N HIS A 47 17.26 -16.51 20.01
CA HIS A 47 17.04 -15.14 20.43
C HIS A 47 18.12 -14.68 21.40
N CYS A 48 18.58 -15.54 22.33
CA CYS A 48 19.70 -15.22 23.22
C CYS A 48 21.01 -15.00 22.45
N GLN A 49 21.28 -15.80 21.42
CA GLN A 49 22.41 -15.58 20.49
C GLN A 49 22.29 -14.25 19.76
N TYR A 50 21.09 -13.91 19.30
CA TYR A 50 20.82 -12.61 18.69
C TYR A 50 21.09 -11.47 19.67
N LEU A 51 20.60 -11.54 20.92
CA LEU A 51 20.92 -10.56 21.97
C LEU A 51 22.44 -10.42 22.19
N CYS A 52 23.19 -11.52 22.27
CA CYS A 52 24.65 -11.49 22.40
C CYS A 52 25.34 -10.86 21.17
N THR A 53 24.83 -11.15 19.98
CA THR A 53 25.36 -10.59 18.72
C THR A 53 25.16 -9.07 18.68
N GLN A 54 24.03 -8.59 19.21
CA GLN A 54 23.76 -7.15 19.28
C GLN A 54 24.51 -6.45 20.42
N TYR A 55 24.80 -7.15 21.54
CA TYR A 55 25.48 -6.55 22.69
C TYR A 55 26.98 -6.32 22.42
N PRO A 56 27.53 -5.09 22.46
CA PRO A 56 28.90 -4.74 22.03
C PRO A 56 30.03 -5.61 22.57
N SER A 57 30.07 -5.82 23.89
CA SER A 57 31.14 -6.59 24.54
C SER A 57 30.86 -8.10 24.63
N CYS A 58 29.66 -8.57 24.24
CA CYS A 58 29.33 -10.00 24.34
C CYS A 58 30.05 -10.82 23.27
N GLN A 59 30.75 -11.86 23.72
CA GLN A 59 31.51 -12.79 22.89
C GLN A 59 30.80 -14.15 22.82
N PHE A 60 30.17 -14.57 23.92
CA PHE A 60 29.45 -15.83 24.03
C PHE A 60 28.36 -15.73 25.10
N PHE A 61 27.46 -16.70 25.15
CA PHE A 61 26.31 -16.67 26.06
C PHE A 61 25.97 -18.05 26.62
N SER A 62 25.21 -18.05 27.72
CA SER A 62 24.54 -19.23 28.24
C SER A 62 23.08 -18.94 28.55
N PHE A 63 22.19 -19.79 28.03
CA PHE A 63 20.75 -19.69 28.15
C PHE A 63 20.18 -20.80 29.03
N ILE A 64 19.29 -20.45 29.97
CA ILE A 64 18.58 -21.41 30.81
C ILE A 64 17.22 -21.75 30.16
N ARG A 65 17.08 -22.99 29.67
CA ARG A 65 15.85 -23.46 29.05
C ARG A 65 14.71 -23.59 30.07
N PRO A 66 13.45 -23.43 29.63
CA PRO A 66 12.28 -23.56 30.51
C PRO A 66 12.09 -24.95 31.13
N ASN A 67 12.70 -25.99 30.56
CA ASN A 67 12.68 -27.35 31.10
C ASN A 67 13.89 -27.67 32.00
N SER A 68 14.63 -26.66 32.44
CA SER A 68 15.76 -26.82 33.36
C SER A 68 15.27 -27.43 34.68
N VAL A 69 15.95 -28.49 35.14
CA VAL A 69 15.70 -29.11 36.46
C VAL A 69 16.75 -28.71 37.49
N VAL A 70 17.77 -27.95 37.06
CA VAL A 70 18.97 -27.62 37.83
C VAL A 70 18.92 -26.17 38.33
N ASP A 71 18.29 -25.29 37.55
CA ASP A 71 18.20 -23.86 37.83
C ASP A 71 16.82 -23.34 37.45
N GLY A 72 16.12 -22.72 38.41
CA GLY A 72 14.75 -22.20 38.26
C GLY A 72 14.67 -20.84 37.59
N ARG A 73 15.81 -20.23 37.21
CA ARG A 73 15.89 -18.95 36.49
C ARG A 73 15.61 -19.16 34.99
N PHE A 74 14.45 -19.72 34.68
CA PHE A 74 14.01 -19.98 33.30
C PHE A 74 14.09 -18.72 32.44
N PHE A 75 14.37 -18.90 31.15
CA PHE A 75 14.46 -17.83 30.16
C PHE A 75 15.61 -16.83 30.35
N HIS A 76 16.50 -17.05 31.33
CA HIS A 76 17.64 -16.18 31.54
C HIS A 76 18.72 -16.44 30.49
N CYS A 77 19.12 -15.37 29.82
CA CYS A 77 20.18 -15.29 28.83
C CYS A 77 21.35 -14.52 29.43
N PHE A 78 22.39 -15.23 29.83
CA PHE A 78 23.61 -14.64 30.37
C PHE A 78 24.53 -14.27 29.21
N LEU A 79 24.74 -12.96 29.02
CA LEU A 79 25.67 -12.43 28.03
C LEU A 79 27.04 -12.31 28.66
N LYS A 80 28.08 -12.87 28.02
CA LYS A 80 29.39 -13.05 28.65
C LYS A 80 30.54 -12.64 27.76
N ASN A 81 31.67 -12.35 28.40
CA ASN A 81 32.96 -12.18 27.75
C ASN A 81 34.11 -12.79 28.57
N SER A 82 35.29 -12.74 27.98
CA SER A 82 36.55 -13.17 28.55
C SER A 82 37.69 -12.35 27.95
N ALA A 83 38.86 -12.34 28.60
CA ALA A 83 40.06 -11.74 28.04
C ALA A 83 40.55 -12.48 26.78
N SER A 84 40.32 -13.80 26.70
CA SER A 84 40.76 -14.64 25.58
C SER A 84 39.85 -14.60 24.35
N GLY A 85 38.65 -14.02 24.49
CA GLY A 85 37.61 -14.10 23.47
C GLY A 85 36.81 -15.42 23.49
N ARG A 86 37.18 -16.39 24.33
CA ARG A 86 36.58 -17.74 24.42
C ARG A 86 36.14 -18.05 25.86
N PRO A 87 35.15 -18.94 26.06
CA PRO A 87 34.77 -19.38 27.39
C PRO A 87 35.97 -19.87 28.19
N ASP A 88 36.12 -19.41 29.43
CA ASP A 88 37.20 -19.82 30.33
C ASP A 88 37.10 -21.32 30.65
N ASN A 89 35.87 -21.83 30.68
CA ASN A 89 35.58 -23.26 30.79
C ASN A 89 34.22 -23.57 30.14
N GLN A 90 34.03 -24.81 29.69
CA GLN A 90 32.75 -25.32 29.21
C GLN A 90 32.36 -26.51 30.08
N VAL A 91 31.23 -26.39 30.79
CA VAL A 91 30.82 -27.39 31.77
C VAL A 91 29.51 -28.04 31.33
N PRO A 92 29.41 -29.39 31.32
CA PRO A 92 28.14 -30.06 31.08
C PRO A 92 27.13 -29.69 32.17
N LYS A 93 26.01 -29.07 31.78
CA LYS A 93 24.93 -28.66 32.68
C LYS A 93 23.58 -28.82 32.01
N LYS A 94 22.80 -29.81 32.48
CA LYS A 94 21.49 -30.13 31.93
C LYS A 94 20.53 -28.94 32.07
N GLY A 95 19.77 -28.65 31.02
CA GLY A 95 18.86 -27.50 30.97
C GLY A 95 19.50 -26.21 30.43
N PHE A 96 20.82 -26.16 30.24
CA PHE A 96 21.48 -25.00 29.65
C PHE A 96 21.67 -25.20 28.14
N THR A 97 21.71 -24.11 27.38
CA THR A 97 22.17 -24.08 25.99
C THR A 97 23.09 -22.89 25.82
N SER A 98 24.32 -23.11 25.33
CA SER A 98 25.32 -22.04 25.17
C SER A 98 25.73 -21.89 23.71
N GLY A 99 26.27 -20.72 23.36
CA GLY A 99 26.71 -20.42 22.00
C GLY A 99 27.57 -19.18 21.92
N PHE A 100 28.01 -18.85 20.72
CA PHE A 100 28.87 -17.70 20.44
C PHE A 100 28.10 -16.56 19.77
N SER A 101 28.61 -15.34 19.95
CA SER A 101 28.19 -14.16 19.20
C SER A 101 28.47 -14.33 17.70
N LEU A 102 27.56 -13.85 16.86
CA LEU A 102 27.70 -13.96 15.40
C LEU A 102 28.43 -12.77 14.75
N LYS A 103 28.97 -11.83 15.54
CA LYS A 103 29.66 -10.63 15.01
C LYS A 103 30.87 -10.93 14.12
N ALA A 104 31.49 -12.10 14.30
CA ALA A 104 32.60 -12.57 13.46
C ALA A 104 32.14 -13.18 12.12
N CYS A 105 30.83 -13.29 11.90
CA CYS A 105 30.24 -13.80 10.68
C CYS A 105 29.98 -12.65 9.70
N ASN A 106 30.39 -12.81 8.44
CA ASN A 106 30.10 -11.86 7.37
C ASN A 106 29.33 -12.57 6.24
N PRO A 107 28.11 -12.12 5.86
CA PRO A 107 27.35 -11.01 6.46
C PRO A 107 26.80 -11.34 7.85
N ASP A 108 26.58 -10.28 8.65
CA ASP A 108 25.79 -10.35 9.88
C ASP A 108 24.40 -10.91 9.49
N PRO A 109 23.97 -12.08 9.99
CA PRO A 109 22.73 -12.67 9.56
C PRO A 109 21.54 -11.83 10.04
N GLU A 110 20.63 -11.50 9.12
CA GLU A 110 19.32 -10.96 9.52
C GLU A 110 18.62 -11.97 10.43
N PRO A 111 18.11 -11.53 11.60
CA PRO A 111 17.46 -12.43 12.53
C PRO A 111 16.10 -12.88 11.97
N CYS A 112 16.04 -14.09 11.42
CA CYS A 112 14.77 -14.77 11.20
C CYS A 112 14.36 -15.46 12.51
N LEU A 113 13.33 -14.94 13.19
CA LEU A 113 12.74 -15.52 14.41
C LEU A 113 11.33 -16.07 14.12
N PRO A 114 11.17 -17.11 13.29
CA PRO A 114 9.86 -17.57 12.84
C PRO A 114 9.11 -18.35 13.93
N LEU A 115 9.78 -18.71 15.03
CA LEU A 115 9.24 -19.59 16.05
C LEU A 115 8.11 -18.92 16.83
N VAL A 116 7.00 -19.66 16.96
CA VAL A 116 5.90 -19.33 17.86
C VAL A 116 6.05 -20.14 19.15
N TYR A 117 5.90 -19.46 20.29
CA TYR A 117 6.06 -20.01 21.62
C TYR A 117 4.68 -20.28 22.22
N GLN A 118 4.28 -21.55 22.20
CA GLN A 118 3.14 -22.00 22.97
C GLN A 118 3.42 -21.87 24.47
N ASP A 119 2.35 -21.67 25.23
CA ASP A 119 2.39 -21.59 26.69
C ASP A 119 3.40 -20.58 27.24
N THR A 120 3.61 -19.47 26.53
CA THR A 120 4.62 -18.47 26.84
C THR A 120 4.05 -17.07 26.68
N ASP A 121 4.19 -16.25 27.72
CA ASP A 121 3.72 -14.86 27.75
C ASP A 121 4.91 -13.89 27.64
N PHE A 122 4.89 -13.05 26.62
CA PHE A 122 5.83 -11.95 26.44
C PHE A 122 5.29 -10.69 27.13
N GLN A 123 5.46 -10.56 28.44
CA GLN A 123 4.95 -9.40 29.16
C GLN A 123 5.76 -8.15 28.79
N SER A 124 5.07 -7.21 28.16
CA SER A 124 5.62 -5.97 27.64
C SER A 124 4.45 -5.05 27.31
N ASP A 125 4.76 -3.77 27.20
CA ASP A 125 3.81 -2.73 26.80
C ASP A 125 3.20 -3.05 25.45
N THR A 126 1.88 -2.95 25.38
CA THR A 126 1.09 -3.12 24.17
C THR A 126 0.79 -1.75 23.59
N TYR A 127 1.00 -1.57 22.29
CA TYR A 127 0.61 -0.32 21.60
C TYR A 127 -0.67 -0.47 20.80
N LYS A 128 -1.03 -1.69 20.41
CA LYS A 128 -2.24 -1.99 19.63
C LYS A 128 -2.78 -3.35 20.05
N SER A 129 -4.09 -3.44 20.26
CA SER A 129 -4.78 -4.68 20.55
C SER A 129 -6.09 -4.76 19.77
N PHE A 130 -6.42 -5.95 19.28
CA PHE A 130 -7.64 -6.23 18.53
C PHE A 130 -7.95 -7.72 18.58
N PHE A 131 -9.18 -8.10 18.22
CA PHE A 131 -9.54 -9.50 18.08
C PHE A 131 -9.05 -10.06 16.75
N ALA A 132 -8.26 -11.12 16.82
CA ALA A 132 -7.78 -11.87 15.66
C ALA A 132 -8.52 -13.20 15.59
N ALA A 133 -8.86 -13.66 14.38
CA ALA A 133 -9.61 -14.91 14.22
C ALA A 133 -8.87 -16.13 14.81
N ASN A 134 -7.54 -16.15 14.67
CA ASN A 134 -6.66 -17.21 15.14
C ASN A 134 -5.22 -16.69 15.31
N LEU A 135 -4.32 -17.61 15.67
CA LEU A 135 -2.90 -17.34 15.85
C LEU A 135 -2.23 -16.85 14.55
N GLU A 136 -2.52 -17.50 13.41
CA GLU A 136 -1.90 -17.12 12.13
C GLU A 136 -2.28 -15.68 11.75
N ASP A 137 -3.52 -15.27 11.99
CA ASP A 137 -4.00 -13.92 11.75
C ASP A 137 -3.30 -12.89 12.66
N CYS A 138 -3.11 -13.20 13.95
CA CYS A 138 -2.34 -12.34 14.86
C CYS A 138 -0.87 -12.20 14.44
N GLN A 139 -0.21 -13.28 14.02
CA GLN A 139 1.17 -13.24 13.54
C GLN A 139 1.29 -12.48 12.22
N ARG A 140 0.35 -12.65 11.30
CA ARG A 140 0.30 -11.93 10.02
C ARG A 140 0.08 -10.43 10.24
N ALA A 141 -0.83 -10.08 11.13
CA ALA A 141 -1.06 -8.70 11.53
C ALA A 141 0.21 -8.06 12.10
N CYS A 142 0.94 -8.76 12.97
CA CYS A 142 2.25 -8.28 13.45
C CYS A 142 3.27 -8.17 12.30
N THR A 143 3.30 -9.12 11.38
CA THR A 143 4.27 -9.11 10.28
C THR A 143 4.03 -7.98 9.27
N ASN A 144 2.76 -7.59 9.09
CA ASN A 144 2.36 -6.53 8.17
C ASN A 144 2.25 -5.15 8.84
N ASP A 145 2.15 -5.07 10.17
CA ASP A 145 2.18 -3.81 10.90
C ASP A 145 3.64 -3.30 10.97
N PRO A 146 3.93 -2.09 10.46
CA PRO A 146 5.31 -1.63 10.26
C PRO A 146 6.08 -1.39 11.57
N TYR A 147 5.38 -1.36 12.72
CA TYR A 147 5.99 -1.20 14.03
C TYR A 147 6.02 -2.51 14.83
N CYS A 148 5.29 -3.56 14.46
CA CYS A 148 5.20 -4.72 15.34
C CYS A 148 6.48 -5.54 15.29
N GLN A 149 7.10 -5.73 16.46
CA GLN A 149 8.28 -6.56 16.61
C GLN A 149 7.93 -7.95 17.16
N PHE A 150 6.96 -8.02 18.07
CA PHE A 150 6.49 -9.26 18.68
C PHE A 150 5.06 -9.11 19.18
N PHE A 151 4.40 -10.24 19.43
CA PHE A 151 2.99 -10.28 19.81
C PHE A 151 2.72 -11.32 20.89
N THR A 152 1.55 -11.19 21.53
CA THR A 152 0.95 -12.24 22.36
C THR A 152 -0.52 -12.41 21.97
N PHE A 153 -0.94 -13.65 21.75
CA PHE A 153 -2.29 -14.05 21.38
C PHE A 153 -2.93 -14.88 22.50
N LEU A 154 -4.20 -14.60 22.79
CA LEU A 154 -5.02 -15.37 23.71
C LEU A 154 -5.91 -16.32 22.91
N ASP A 155 -5.69 -17.62 23.06
CA ASP A 155 -6.44 -18.61 22.28
C ASP A 155 -7.84 -18.91 22.87
N ARG A 156 -8.53 -19.88 22.26
CA ARG A 156 -9.86 -20.31 22.71
C ARG A 156 -9.88 -20.95 24.10
N SER A 157 -8.75 -21.46 24.58
CA SER A 157 -8.64 -22.14 25.88
C SER A 157 -8.52 -21.16 27.06
N PHE A 158 -8.39 -19.85 26.77
CA PHE A 158 -8.26 -18.82 27.79
C PHE A 158 -9.45 -18.77 28.77
N GLY A 159 -9.17 -18.80 30.07
CA GLY A 159 -10.20 -18.93 31.12
C GLY A 159 -11.17 -17.75 31.18
N SER A 160 -10.70 -16.54 30.84
CA SER A 160 -11.53 -15.34 30.79
C SER A 160 -12.15 -15.19 29.40
N GLU A 161 -13.43 -15.55 29.26
CA GLU A 161 -14.11 -15.60 27.96
C GLU A 161 -14.15 -14.26 27.23
N ASN A 162 -14.18 -13.17 27.99
CA ASN A 162 -14.26 -11.79 27.51
C ASN A 162 -12.96 -11.23 26.93
N ILE A 163 -11.85 -11.97 26.94
CA ILE A 163 -10.60 -11.55 26.26
C ILE A 163 -9.99 -12.65 25.40
N ARG A 164 -10.71 -13.75 25.17
CA ARG A 164 -10.31 -14.76 24.17
C ARG A 164 -10.15 -14.10 22.80
N TYR A 165 -9.25 -14.64 21.99
CA TYR A 165 -8.91 -14.15 20.63
C TYR A 165 -8.24 -12.77 20.59
N MET A 166 -7.89 -12.20 21.74
CA MET A 166 -7.18 -10.92 21.77
C MET A 166 -5.73 -11.10 21.30
N CYS A 167 -5.36 -10.29 20.31
CA CYS A 167 -4.00 -10.15 19.80
C CYS A 167 -3.40 -8.85 20.34
N TYR A 168 -2.24 -8.94 20.99
CA TYR A 168 -1.51 -7.80 21.55
C TYR A 168 -0.22 -7.58 20.75
N LEU A 169 -0.13 -6.48 20.01
CA LEU A 169 1.08 -6.09 19.29
C LEU A 169 1.97 -5.21 20.16
N LYS A 170 3.28 -5.47 20.07
CA LYS A 170 4.27 -4.93 20.99
C LYS A 170 5.50 -4.46 20.23
N TYR A 171 6.10 -3.41 20.76
CA TYR A 171 7.25 -2.73 20.19
C TYR A 171 8.24 -2.36 21.29
N ARG A 172 9.52 -2.31 20.94
CA ARG A 172 10.58 -1.71 21.73
C ARG A 172 11.46 -0.86 20.83
N LEU A 173 11.89 0.30 21.30
CA LEU A 173 12.87 1.15 20.61
C LEU A 173 14.24 0.50 20.41
N SER A 174 14.47 -0.66 21.02
CA SER A 174 15.73 -1.37 20.97
C SER A 174 15.66 -2.65 20.15
N VAL A 175 16.49 -3.63 20.49
CA VAL A 175 16.32 -4.99 19.97
C VAL A 175 14.94 -5.52 20.35
N PRO A 176 14.20 -6.14 19.41
CA PRO A 176 12.99 -6.91 19.67
C PRO A 176 13.14 -7.86 20.87
N ARG A 177 12.75 -7.40 22.05
CA ARG A 177 12.96 -8.13 23.31
C ARG A 177 11.78 -7.89 24.26
N PRO A 178 11.09 -8.97 24.69
CA PRO A 178 10.12 -8.88 25.78
C PRO A 178 10.78 -8.41 27.09
N LEU A 179 10.10 -7.59 27.89
CA LEU A 179 10.61 -7.24 29.23
C LEU A 179 10.63 -8.45 30.15
N TYR A 180 9.58 -9.27 30.09
CA TYR A 180 9.53 -10.55 30.79
C TYR A 180 9.03 -11.65 29.87
N VAL A 181 9.60 -12.84 30.06
CA VAL A 181 9.15 -14.08 29.45
C VAL A 181 8.76 -15.01 30.59
N ARG A 182 7.51 -15.51 30.57
CA ARG A 182 7.01 -16.44 31.59
C ARG A 182 6.29 -17.59 30.92
N ALA A 183 6.45 -18.79 31.49
CA ALA A 183 5.59 -19.91 31.15
C ALA A 183 4.16 -19.60 31.62
N ASN A 184 3.20 -19.73 30.72
CA ASN A 184 1.79 -19.50 30.97
C ASN A 184 1.00 -20.37 30.00
N SER A 185 0.35 -21.43 30.51
CA SER A 185 -0.28 -22.54 29.77
C SER A 185 -1.45 -22.16 28.85
N VAL A 186 -1.63 -20.88 28.55
CA VAL A 186 -2.83 -20.34 27.91
C VAL A 186 -2.53 -19.17 26.99
N ARG A 187 -1.26 -18.77 26.88
CA ARG A 187 -0.81 -17.63 26.08
C ARG A 187 0.17 -18.11 25.03
N ILE A 188 0.00 -17.60 23.82
CA ILE A 188 0.88 -17.91 22.70
C ILE A 188 1.58 -16.62 22.29
N SER A 189 2.91 -16.61 22.24
CA SER A 189 3.67 -15.42 21.85
C SER A 189 4.59 -15.71 20.66
N GLY A 190 4.98 -14.69 19.92
CA GLY A 190 5.87 -14.85 18.76
C GLY A 190 6.47 -13.52 18.32
N PHE A 191 7.43 -13.60 17.40
CA PHE A 191 8.03 -12.41 16.76
C PHE A 191 7.39 -12.18 15.39
N SER A 192 7.49 -10.93 14.91
CA SER A 192 7.23 -10.62 13.50
C SER A 192 8.17 -11.44 12.61
N GLN A 193 7.65 -11.95 11.50
CA GLN A 193 8.48 -12.64 10.50
C GLN A 193 9.37 -11.67 9.72
N LYS A 194 9.03 -10.37 9.75
CA LYS A 194 9.80 -9.27 9.17
C LYS A 194 10.22 -8.33 10.30
N ILE A 195 11.34 -8.63 10.94
CA ILE A 195 11.88 -7.76 11.99
C ILE A 195 12.49 -6.53 11.33
N ARG A 196 11.71 -5.45 11.24
CA ARG A 196 12.19 -4.14 10.79
C ARG A 196 12.54 -3.27 11.99
N SER A 197 13.67 -2.57 11.92
CA SER A 197 14.09 -1.59 12.94
C SER A 197 13.25 -0.31 12.86
N SER A 198 12.77 0.02 11.66
CA SER A 198 11.88 1.15 11.36
C SER A 198 11.10 0.88 10.06
N PRO A 199 9.94 1.53 9.86
CA PRO A 199 9.28 1.53 8.56
C PRO A 199 10.17 2.23 7.51
N GLU A 200 10.26 1.70 6.30
CA GLU A 200 10.92 2.38 5.17
C GLU A 200 9.84 3.10 4.35
N PHE A 201 10.02 4.39 4.14
CA PHE A 201 9.16 5.21 3.30
C PHE A 201 10.00 5.96 2.28
N ASP A 202 9.51 6.07 1.04
CA ASP A 202 10.26 6.69 -0.07
C ASP A 202 10.43 8.22 0.09
N THR A 203 9.56 8.87 0.87
CA THR A 203 9.55 10.33 1.03
C THR A 203 10.10 10.79 2.37
N ALA A 204 11.03 11.75 2.35
CA ALA A 204 11.55 12.39 3.55
C ALA A 204 10.60 13.47 4.11
N CYS A 205 10.56 13.63 5.43
CA CYS A 205 9.75 14.61 6.15
C CYS A 205 10.50 15.36 7.24
N GLU A 206 10.02 16.56 7.55
CA GLU A 206 10.41 17.32 8.74
C GLU A 206 9.32 17.23 9.81
N GLY A 207 9.73 16.90 11.04
CA GLY A 207 8.85 16.98 12.20
C GLY A 207 8.82 18.38 12.80
N THR A 208 7.96 18.60 13.78
CA THR A 208 7.79 19.92 14.41
C THR A 208 8.48 19.98 15.77
N LEU A 209 9.36 20.96 15.96
CA LEU A 209 10.01 21.26 17.23
C LEU A 209 9.46 22.57 17.82
N PHE A 210 9.34 22.61 19.15
CA PHE A 210 8.96 23.76 19.95
C PHE A 210 10.11 24.09 20.93
N PRO A 211 11.04 24.97 20.53
CA PRO A 211 12.14 25.40 21.40
C PRO A 211 11.64 26.14 22.64
N ASN A 212 12.27 25.90 23.78
CA ASN A 212 11.94 26.49 25.09
C ASN A 212 10.49 26.25 25.55
N VAL A 213 9.93 25.11 25.16
CA VAL A 213 8.57 24.70 25.50
C VAL A 213 8.61 23.30 26.11
N HIS A 214 7.93 23.16 27.24
CA HIS A 214 7.61 21.88 27.87
C HIS A 214 6.16 21.51 27.56
N LEU A 215 5.94 20.29 27.09
CA LEU A 215 4.62 19.69 26.90
C LEU A 215 4.42 18.65 28.02
N PRO A 216 3.69 18.93 29.10
CA PRO A 216 3.53 18.00 30.22
C PRO A 216 2.76 16.74 29.81
N GLY A 217 3.03 15.60 30.44
CA GLY A 217 2.34 14.35 30.14
C GLY A 217 2.95 13.18 30.88
N ASP A 218 2.31 12.01 30.76
CA ASP A 218 2.82 10.77 31.34
C ASP A 218 3.98 10.24 30.49
N ASP A 219 5.18 10.29 31.05
CA ASP A 219 6.39 9.74 30.46
C ASP A 219 6.35 8.21 30.57
N PHE A 220 6.31 7.52 29.43
CA PHE A 220 6.36 6.05 29.41
C PHE A 220 7.75 5.51 29.09
N GLU A 221 8.62 6.33 28.49
CA GLU A 221 10.01 6.00 28.21
C GLU A 221 10.86 7.27 28.20
N ALA A 222 12.09 7.19 28.72
CA ALA A 222 12.99 8.35 28.82
C ALA A 222 14.40 8.04 28.28
N PRO A 223 14.56 7.70 26.99
CA PRO A 223 15.87 7.40 26.41
C PRO A 223 16.81 8.60 26.46
N VAL A 224 18.11 8.33 26.38
CA VAL A 224 19.14 9.36 26.29
C VAL A 224 19.29 9.80 24.83
N ALA A 225 19.24 11.11 24.59
CA ALA A 225 19.35 11.73 23.27
C ALA A 225 20.39 12.84 23.29
N ALA A 226 21.25 12.91 22.28
CA ALA A 226 22.25 13.96 22.13
C ALA A 226 21.64 15.29 21.65
N SER A 227 20.44 15.27 21.09
CA SER A 227 19.77 16.44 20.53
C SER A 227 18.24 16.27 20.47
N PRO A 228 17.47 17.37 20.35
CA PRO A 228 16.02 17.28 20.20
C PRO A 228 15.58 16.60 18.89
N GLU A 229 16.40 16.66 17.83
CA GLU A 229 16.14 15.96 16.56
C GLU A 229 16.25 14.44 16.70
N GLN A 230 17.22 13.98 17.51
CA GLN A 230 17.31 12.56 17.86
C GLN A 230 16.13 12.12 18.73
N CYS A 231 15.69 12.99 19.65
CA CYS A 231 14.49 12.72 20.46
C CYS A 231 13.22 12.64 19.59
N LEU A 232 13.11 13.51 18.59
CA LEU A 232 12.07 13.43 17.56
C LEU A 232 12.14 12.09 16.81
N ALA A 233 13.34 11.62 16.44
CA ALA A 233 13.51 10.32 15.79
C ALA A 233 13.04 9.15 16.67
N PHE A 234 13.31 9.18 17.97
CA PHE A 234 12.79 8.17 18.90
C PHE A 234 11.26 8.21 18.99
N CYS A 235 10.68 9.41 19.08
CA CYS A 235 9.23 9.55 19.13
C CYS A 235 8.56 9.08 17.83
N SER A 236 9.13 9.43 16.67
CA SER A 236 8.66 9.00 15.34
C SER A 236 8.79 7.48 15.13
N ALA A 237 9.79 6.84 15.74
CA ALA A 237 9.94 5.39 15.68
C ALA A 237 8.99 4.64 16.63
N HIS A 238 8.55 5.27 17.72
CA HIS A 238 7.74 4.62 18.74
C HIS A 238 6.22 4.79 18.48
N PRO A 239 5.45 3.72 18.23
CA PRO A 239 4.06 3.81 17.78
C PRO A 239 3.07 4.41 18.81
N ARG A 240 3.44 4.46 20.10
CA ARG A 240 2.63 5.13 21.15
C ARG A 240 3.03 6.58 21.39
N CYS A 241 4.13 7.07 20.81
CA CYS A 241 4.58 8.42 21.11
C CYS A 241 3.70 9.41 20.38
N THR A 242 3.07 10.31 21.13
CA THR A 242 2.25 11.39 20.54
C THR A 242 2.96 12.74 20.58
N HIS A 243 3.87 12.91 21.53
CA HIS A 243 4.75 14.07 21.66
C HIS A 243 5.92 13.72 22.58
N PHE A 244 6.93 14.58 22.65
CA PHE A 244 8.07 14.41 23.55
C PHE A 244 8.50 15.74 24.16
N SER A 245 9.32 15.65 25.21
CA SER A 245 10.10 16.78 25.73
C SER A 245 11.57 16.37 25.88
N TYR A 246 12.48 17.13 25.29
CA TYR A 246 13.91 16.95 25.39
C TYR A 246 14.51 17.97 26.35
N THR A 247 15.30 17.52 27.32
CA THR A 247 15.99 18.37 28.28
C THR A 247 17.49 18.43 27.98
N SER A 248 17.99 19.63 27.64
CA SER A 248 19.40 19.84 27.28
C SER A 248 20.39 19.77 28.46
N GLY A 249 19.87 19.82 29.69
CA GLY A 249 20.68 19.76 30.92
C GLY A 249 21.26 18.36 31.18
N ASP A 250 20.43 17.33 31.01
CA ASP A 250 20.70 15.93 31.34
C ASP A 250 20.64 14.99 30.12
N PHE A 251 20.47 15.54 28.91
CA PHE A 251 20.39 14.80 27.64
C PHE A 251 19.27 13.76 27.61
N ARG A 252 18.15 14.02 28.30
CA ARG A 252 17.02 13.10 28.33
C ARG A 252 15.92 13.48 27.37
N CYS A 253 15.43 12.47 26.67
CA CYS A 253 14.28 12.53 25.79
C CYS A 253 13.11 11.84 26.46
N TYR A 254 12.10 12.61 26.89
CA TYR A 254 10.91 12.09 27.56
C TYR A 254 9.82 11.84 26.53
N LEU A 255 9.54 10.56 26.23
CA LEU A 255 8.50 10.14 25.30
C LEU A 255 7.17 10.01 26.01
N LYS A 256 6.15 10.68 25.46
CA LYS A 256 4.86 10.87 26.10
C LYS A 256 3.74 10.35 25.21
N ASN A 257 2.69 9.83 25.85
CA ASN A 257 1.52 9.31 25.15
C ASN A 257 0.25 9.97 25.69
N ASN A 258 -0.34 10.83 24.88
CA ASN A 258 -1.69 11.34 25.09
C ASN A 258 -2.34 11.47 23.70
N PRO A 259 -3.22 10.54 23.29
CA PRO A 259 -3.88 10.58 21.98
C PRO A 259 -5.14 11.46 21.99
N VAL A 260 -5.57 11.96 23.15
CA VAL A 260 -6.85 12.67 23.31
C VAL A 260 -6.65 14.18 23.23
N GLN A 261 -5.62 14.70 23.90
CA GLN A 261 -5.39 16.14 24.02
C GLN A 261 -3.90 16.48 23.93
N MET A 262 -3.58 17.53 23.18
CA MET A 262 -2.29 18.20 23.29
C MET A 262 -2.18 18.83 24.68
N PRO A 263 -1.08 18.60 25.38
CA PRO A 263 -0.80 19.29 26.62
C PRO A 263 -0.69 20.80 26.41
N ARG A 264 -0.91 21.55 27.50
CA ARG A 264 -0.62 22.97 27.53
C ARG A 264 0.85 23.22 27.20
N LYS A 265 1.13 24.27 26.44
CA LYS A 265 2.51 24.70 26.18
C LYS A 265 3.00 25.55 27.34
N ASP A 266 3.90 25.00 28.14
CA ASP A 266 4.53 25.71 29.23
C ASP A 266 5.90 26.23 28.78
N SER A 267 6.17 27.52 29.00
CA SER A 267 7.49 28.10 28.71
C SER A 267 8.53 27.50 29.67
N SER A 268 9.59 26.91 29.12
CA SER A 268 10.64 26.25 29.90
C SER A 268 11.97 26.33 29.17
N THR A 269 12.90 27.12 29.72
CA THR A 269 14.22 27.32 29.14
C THR A 269 15.04 26.03 29.19
N GLY A 270 15.75 25.72 28.10
CA GLY A 270 16.56 24.51 28.01
C GLY A 270 15.78 23.21 27.74
N VAL A 271 14.45 23.30 27.58
CA VAL A 271 13.57 22.20 27.17
C VAL A 271 13.09 22.45 25.75
N THR A 272 13.18 21.44 24.89
CA THR A 272 12.63 21.48 23.53
C THR A 272 11.65 20.34 23.37
N SER A 273 10.38 20.64 23.10
CA SER A 273 9.36 19.61 22.87
C SER A 273 9.07 19.45 21.38
N GLY A 274 8.35 18.40 20.97
CA GLY A 274 8.00 18.22 19.58
C GLY A 274 6.89 17.20 19.33
N VAL A 275 6.41 17.16 18.08
CA VAL A 275 5.39 16.21 17.57
C VAL A 275 6.04 15.33 16.50
N PRO A 276 5.88 13.99 16.58
CA PRO A 276 6.54 13.03 15.68
C PRO A 276 5.98 13.03 14.26
N VAL A 277 6.69 12.33 13.37
CA VAL A 277 6.23 11.95 12.02
C VAL A 277 6.21 10.43 11.91
N HIS A 278 5.05 9.83 11.66
CA HIS A 278 4.88 8.37 11.69
C HIS A 278 4.86 7.72 10.30
N TYR A 279 4.43 8.44 9.26
CA TYR A 279 4.14 7.87 7.95
C TYR A 279 5.14 8.26 6.86
N CYS A 280 6.35 8.68 7.26
CA CYS A 280 7.43 9.01 6.35
C CYS A 280 8.80 8.88 6.99
N GLN A 281 9.84 8.85 6.14
CA GLN A 281 11.21 8.78 6.59
C GLN A 281 11.61 10.13 7.19
N GLN A 282 11.94 10.17 8.47
CA GLN A 282 12.37 11.42 9.09
C GLN A 282 13.67 11.91 8.46
N ASN A 283 13.78 13.23 8.25
CA ASN A 283 15.03 13.85 7.83
C ASN A 283 16.12 13.61 8.90
N ASN A 284 17.03 12.70 8.59
CA ASN A 284 18.13 12.30 9.45
C ASN A 284 19.41 13.12 9.22
N SER A 285 19.29 14.36 8.74
CA SER A 285 20.41 15.30 8.57
C SER A 285 21.21 15.48 9.87
N TRP A 286 20.54 15.43 11.03
CA TRP A 286 21.15 15.54 12.35
C TRP A 286 22.23 14.47 12.63
N ILE A 287 22.19 13.32 11.95
CA ILE A 287 23.21 12.24 12.08
C ILE A 287 24.58 12.73 11.58
N LYS A 288 24.60 13.66 10.62
CA LYS A 288 25.84 14.17 10.01
C LYS A 288 26.60 15.16 10.90
N GLU A 289 25.94 15.71 11.92
CA GLU A 289 26.51 16.74 12.77
C GLU A 289 27.29 16.14 13.96
N PRO A 290 28.60 16.37 14.06
CA PRO A 290 29.36 15.98 15.25
C PRO A 290 28.97 16.84 16.46
N ARG A 291 28.92 16.22 17.64
CA ARG A 291 28.61 16.82 18.93
C ARG A 291 29.91 17.16 19.65
N VAL A 292 30.31 18.43 19.57
CA VAL A 292 31.52 18.97 20.22
C VAL A 292 31.24 19.23 21.70
N GLY A 293 32.20 18.89 22.57
CA GLY A 293 32.06 19.06 24.00
C GLY A 293 31.19 17.99 24.67
N VAL A 294 30.95 16.87 23.98
CA VAL A 294 30.02 15.82 24.37
C VAL A 294 30.67 14.45 24.20
N GLU A 295 30.64 13.64 25.25
CA GLU A 295 31.10 12.26 25.28
C GLU A 295 29.90 11.30 25.30
N PHE A 296 29.89 10.31 24.41
CA PHE A 296 29.01 9.16 24.50
C PHE A 296 29.69 8.09 25.36
N GLN A 297 29.09 7.71 26.46
CA GLN A 297 29.71 6.82 27.44
C GLN A 297 29.45 5.35 27.12
N GLU A 298 30.38 4.51 27.58
CA GLU A 298 30.31 3.05 27.53
C GLU A 298 30.28 2.44 26.12
N LEU A 299 30.12 1.11 26.08
CA LEU A 299 29.84 0.32 24.88
C LEU A 299 30.90 0.38 23.77
N ASP A 300 32.14 0.60 24.17
CA ASP A 300 33.29 0.57 23.28
C ASP A 300 33.46 -0.84 22.70
N ILE A 301 33.40 -0.93 21.37
CA ILE A 301 33.72 -2.16 20.63
C ILE A 301 35.22 -2.22 20.31
N ARG A 302 35.85 -1.06 20.09
CA ARG A 302 37.29 -0.93 19.85
C ARG A 302 37.75 0.50 20.11
N SER A 303 39.01 0.67 20.48
CA SER A 303 39.65 1.97 20.55
C SER A 303 41.04 1.94 19.92
N PHE A 304 41.43 3.04 19.29
CA PHE A 304 42.74 3.18 18.62
C PHE A 304 43.06 4.66 18.38
N LEU A 305 44.36 4.94 18.23
CA LEU A 305 44.85 6.31 18.05
C LEU A 305 44.54 6.82 16.63
N LEU A 306 44.05 8.06 16.54
CA LEU A 306 43.76 8.76 15.29
C LEU A 306 44.09 10.24 15.41
N THR A 307 44.32 10.92 14.28
CA THR A 307 44.78 12.32 14.31
C THR A 307 43.65 13.31 14.51
N ASN A 308 42.41 12.95 14.14
CA ASN A 308 41.26 13.84 14.20
C ASN A 308 39.91 13.08 14.27
N ALA A 309 38.86 13.81 14.65
CA ALA A 309 37.52 13.25 14.79
C ALA A 309 36.86 12.83 13.45
N ALA A 310 37.25 13.43 12.32
CA ALA A 310 36.69 13.07 11.02
C ALA A 310 37.18 11.68 10.56
N GLU A 311 38.45 11.35 10.81
CA GLU A 311 38.99 10.00 10.62
C GLU A 311 38.29 8.98 11.52
N CYS A 312 37.94 9.39 12.75
CA CYS A 312 37.18 8.54 13.68
C CYS A 312 35.77 8.25 13.15
N GLN A 313 35.07 9.26 12.63
CA GLN A 313 33.77 9.08 11.97
C GLN A 313 33.86 8.18 10.74
N LYS A 314 34.88 8.37 9.90
CA LYS A 314 35.14 7.53 8.73
C LYS A 314 35.35 6.07 9.14
N SER A 315 36.19 5.85 10.15
CA SER A 315 36.46 4.50 10.68
C SER A 315 35.20 3.84 11.25
N CYS A 316 34.29 4.60 11.87
CA CYS A 316 32.97 4.10 12.31
C CYS A 316 31.99 3.86 11.15
N THR A 317 32.15 4.60 10.07
CA THR A 317 31.33 4.46 8.86
C THR A 317 31.81 3.29 7.99
N GLU A 318 33.06 2.88 8.08
CA GLU A 318 33.56 1.70 7.36
C GLU A 318 33.36 0.39 8.13
N ASP A 319 33.42 0.46 9.46
CA ASP A 319 33.19 -0.67 10.35
C ASP A 319 31.75 -1.17 10.27
N SER A 320 31.50 -2.45 10.02
CA SER A 320 30.16 -3.02 9.82
C SER A 320 29.30 -3.04 11.10
N ILE A 321 29.86 -2.85 12.28
CA ILE A 321 29.16 -2.95 13.56
C ILE A 321 29.11 -1.64 14.36
N CYS A 322 29.92 -0.63 14.00
CA CYS A 322 29.94 0.68 14.68
C CYS A 322 28.71 1.55 14.40
N GLN A 323 27.96 1.95 15.42
CA GLN A 323 26.79 2.83 15.28
C GLN A 323 27.12 4.29 15.60
N PHE A 324 28.04 4.53 16.54
CA PHE A 324 28.47 5.86 16.95
C PHE A 324 29.91 5.84 17.47
N TYR A 325 30.52 7.01 17.61
CA TYR A 325 31.90 7.16 18.05
C TYR A 325 32.04 8.31 19.05
N SER A 326 33.11 8.24 19.83
CA SER A 326 33.61 9.36 20.64
C SER A 326 35.11 9.50 20.41
N TYR A 327 35.56 10.71 20.15
CA TYR A 327 36.96 11.06 19.96
C TYR A 327 37.42 11.97 21.09
N ASP A 328 38.45 11.52 21.82
CA ASP A 328 39.14 12.32 22.83
C ASP A 328 40.26 13.14 22.16
N THR A 329 40.12 14.47 22.15
CA THR A 329 41.07 15.37 21.50
C THR A 329 42.40 15.45 22.23
N THR A 330 42.45 15.17 23.54
CA THR A 330 43.68 15.22 24.35
C THR A 330 44.52 13.97 24.17
N GLN A 331 43.87 12.81 24.14
CA GLN A 331 44.53 11.51 24.01
C GLN A 331 44.68 11.05 22.55
N GLN A 332 44.08 11.78 21.60
CA GLN A 332 44.01 11.38 20.19
C GLN A 332 43.40 9.99 20.02
N LEU A 333 42.47 9.64 20.90
CA LEU A 333 41.94 8.28 21.01
C LEU A 333 40.52 8.25 20.48
N CYS A 334 40.32 7.44 19.44
CA CYS A 334 39.02 7.17 18.85
C CYS A 334 38.40 5.94 19.48
N TYR A 335 37.18 6.09 19.98
CA TYR A 335 36.38 5.02 20.53
C TYR A 335 35.22 4.74 19.58
N LEU A 336 35.18 3.55 19.02
CA LEU A 336 34.05 3.08 18.24
C LEU A 336 33.10 2.33 19.15
N LYS A 337 31.80 2.61 18.98
CA LYS A 337 30.76 2.16 19.90
C LYS A 337 29.57 1.60 19.12
N ARG A 338 28.87 0.66 19.73
CA ARG A 338 27.61 0.07 19.25
C ARG A 338 26.64 0.03 20.42
N ILE A 339 25.34 -0.01 20.20
CA ILE A 339 24.37 -0.36 21.24
C ILE A 339 23.38 -1.41 20.73
N ILE A 340 22.61 -1.97 21.68
CA ILE A 340 21.43 -2.81 21.43
C ILE A 340 20.22 -1.95 20.99
N THR A 341 20.17 -0.67 21.33
CA THR A 341 19.03 0.18 21.00
C THR A 341 19.12 0.78 19.59
N LEU A 342 18.06 1.42 19.07
CA LEU A 342 18.24 2.49 18.06
C LEU A 342 19.42 3.38 18.52
N PRO A 343 20.29 3.94 17.65
CA PRO A 343 21.52 4.63 18.08
C PRO A 343 21.21 5.68 19.15
N SER A 344 21.45 5.31 20.41
CA SER A 344 21.13 6.05 21.62
C SER A 344 22.25 5.66 22.58
N PRO A 345 23.15 6.57 22.95
CA PRO A 345 24.21 6.25 23.91
C PRO A 345 23.63 5.82 25.27
N SER A 346 24.27 4.87 25.97
CA SER A 346 23.87 4.50 27.34
C SER A 346 23.95 5.66 28.32
N GLY A 347 24.85 6.61 28.07
CA GLY A 347 25.04 7.83 28.82
C GLY A 347 25.67 8.91 27.95
N ILE A 348 25.33 10.17 28.24
CA ILE A 348 25.92 11.34 27.59
C ILE A 348 26.41 12.28 28.69
N ARG A 349 27.65 12.74 28.56
CA ARG A 349 28.25 13.70 29.48
C ARG A 349 28.83 14.89 28.73
N LYS A 350 28.74 16.08 29.32
CA LYS A 350 29.46 17.26 28.85
C LYS A 350 30.95 17.08 29.17
N GLN A 351 31.77 16.96 28.13
CA GLN A 351 33.22 16.86 28.24
C GLN A 351 33.85 17.74 27.16
N PRO A 352 34.48 18.87 27.53
CA PRO A 352 34.98 19.86 26.57
C PRO A 352 35.91 19.28 25.49
N ASP A 353 36.71 18.29 25.88
CA ASP A 353 37.73 17.66 25.03
C ASP A 353 37.22 16.43 24.26
N ALA A 354 35.90 16.21 24.21
CA ALA A 354 35.30 15.10 23.50
C ALA A 354 34.49 15.58 22.28
N ILE A 355 34.62 14.85 21.16
CA ILE A 355 33.79 15.03 19.97
C ILE A 355 33.12 13.68 19.68
N SER A 356 31.80 13.62 19.77
CA SER A 356 31.03 12.41 19.49
C SER A 356 30.17 12.53 18.25
N GLY A 357 29.82 11.42 17.61
CA GLY A 357 28.97 11.44 16.42
C GLY A 357 28.47 10.06 16.04
N PHE A 358 27.72 9.97 14.93
CA PHE A 358 27.09 8.74 14.47
C PHE A 358 27.72 8.23 13.18
N SER A 359 27.57 6.93 12.93
CA SER A 359 27.96 6.28 11.68
C SER A 359 27.09 6.77 10.52
N LEU A 360 27.69 7.09 9.38
CA LEU A 360 26.97 7.61 8.20
C LEU A 360 26.52 6.51 7.24
N ARG A 361 26.64 5.23 7.61
CA ARG A 361 26.34 4.08 6.73
C ARG A 361 24.90 4.01 6.27
N LEU A 362 23.97 4.43 7.14
CA LEU A 362 22.53 4.44 6.87
C LEU A 362 22.08 5.76 6.21
N CYS A 363 22.99 6.68 5.92
CA CYS A 363 22.67 7.86 5.12
C CYS A 363 22.65 7.49 3.64
N PRO A 364 21.68 7.96 2.85
CA PRO A 364 21.72 7.81 1.40
C PRO A 364 23.02 8.42 0.87
N LYS A 365 23.86 7.60 0.25
CA LYS A 365 25.10 8.05 -0.37
C LYS A 365 24.73 9.02 -1.50
N LYS A 366 25.41 10.17 -1.55
CA LYS A 366 25.37 10.98 -2.78
C LYS A 366 25.98 10.15 -3.91
N PRO A 367 25.52 10.28 -5.16
CA PRO A 367 26.10 9.60 -6.33
C PRO A 367 27.60 9.91 -6.58
N SER A 368 28.23 10.78 -5.79
CA SER A 368 29.56 11.32 -6.06
C SER A 368 30.70 10.71 -5.23
N ASP A 369 30.47 9.71 -4.38
CA ASP A 369 31.49 9.17 -3.46
C ASP A 369 31.82 7.67 -3.68
N SER A 370 31.39 7.11 -4.80
CA SER A 370 31.97 5.87 -5.33
C SER A 370 33.04 6.24 -6.34
N GLY A 371 34.31 6.01 -6.01
CA GLY A 371 35.44 6.11 -6.93
C GLY A 371 35.34 5.09 -8.07
N ILE A 372 34.46 5.37 -9.04
CA ILE A 372 34.37 4.72 -10.34
C ILE A 372 34.43 5.86 -11.36
N GLN A 373 35.33 5.69 -12.34
CA GLN A 373 35.57 6.61 -13.46
C GLN A 373 34.27 7.21 -14.02
N GLU A 374 34.33 8.52 -14.30
CA GLU A 374 33.28 9.30 -14.99
C GLU A 374 32.68 8.52 -16.17
N PRO A 375 31.33 8.42 -16.29
CA PRO A 375 30.73 8.08 -17.56
C PRO A 375 30.54 9.36 -18.37
N TYR A 376 31.16 9.31 -19.54
CA TYR A 376 30.88 10.09 -20.74
C TYR A 376 29.37 10.32 -20.93
N ASN A 377 29.01 11.54 -21.31
CA ASN A 377 27.70 11.87 -21.85
C ASN A 377 27.44 11.01 -23.10
N ASP A 378 26.42 10.15 -23.06
CA ASP A 378 25.51 9.93 -24.19
C ASP A 378 24.21 9.25 -23.73
N PRO A 379 23.06 9.56 -24.35
CA PRO A 379 21.76 9.03 -23.99
C PRO A 379 21.59 7.63 -24.59
N GLU A 380 21.46 6.60 -23.75
CA GLU A 380 21.16 5.27 -24.26
C GLU A 380 19.67 5.11 -24.63
N PRO A 381 19.39 4.39 -25.73
CA PRO A 381 18.08 4.18 -26.32
C PRO A 381 17.36 2.95 -25.72
N CYS A 382 16.03 2.99 -25.77
CA CYS A 382 15.21 1.80 -25.56
C CYS A 382 15.29 0.87 -26.79
N LEU A 383 16.08 -0.21 -26.72
CA LEU A 383 15.90 -1.43 -27.53
C LEU A 383 15.29 -2.51 -26.60
N SER A 384 14.06 -2.95 -26.82
CA SER A 384 13.65 -4.06 -27.70
C SER A 384 14.21 -5.43 -27.28
N GLN A 385 13.31 -6.27 -26.74
CA GLN A 385 13.41 -7.72 -26.80
C GLN A 385 12.12 -8.25 -27.42
N VAL A 386 12.13 -8.55 -28.72
CA VAL A 386 11.11 -9.37 -29.40
C VAL A 386 11.82 -10.17 -30.50
N TYR A 387 12.11 -11.43 -30.16
CA TYR A 387 12.39 -12.63 -30.98
C TYR A 387 13.48 -12.58 -32.08
N GLU A 388 14.60 -13.25 -31.79
CA GLU A 388 15.40 -14.00 -32.77
C GLU A 388 14.61 -15.25 -33.24
N GLY A 389 14.64 -15.56 -34.55
CA GLY A 389 14.13 -16.85 -35.02
C GLY A 389 13.65 -16.99 -36.47
N VAL A 390 13.93 -16.06 -37.40
CA VAL A 390 13.63 -16.27 -38.83
C VAL A 390 14.82 -15.86 -39.69
N GLU A 391 15.54 -16.86 -40.22
CA GLU A 391 16.57 -16.68 -41.25
C GLU A 391 15.91 -16.27 -42.58
N PHE A 392 16.34 -15.14 -43.13
CA PHE A 392 16.08 -14.74 -44.50
C PHE A 392 16.98 -15.53 -45.46
N LEU A 393 16.38 -16.27 -46.38
CA LEU A 393 17.07 -16.88 -47.51
C LEU A 393 16.56 -16.29 -48.84
N TYR A 394 17.51 -15.65 -49.54
CA TYR A 394 17.52 -15.21 -50.95
C TYR A 394 16.72 -13.96 -51.39
N GLY A 395 17.44 -12.84 -51.56
CA GLY A 395 17.57 -12.20 -52.89
C GLY A 395 16.69 -10.99 -53.26
N ASP A 396 16.87 -9.87 -52.55
CA ASP A 396 17.01 -8.47 -53.01
C ASP A 396 16.13 -7.88 -54.14
N TYR A 397 15.13 -7.05 -53.76
CA TYR A 397 14.80 -5.78 -54.43
C TYR A 397 13.93 -4.89 -53.51
N ARG A 398 14.55 -4.20 -52.54
CA ARG A 398 13.88 -3.14 -51.73
C ARG A 398 14.64 -1.82 -51.66
N SER A 399 15.50 -1.55 -52.63
CA SER A 399 16.13 -0.24 -52.81
C SER A 399 15.26 0.65 -53.72
N PHE A 400 14.14 1.20 -53.22
CA PHE A 400 13.49 2.42 -53.75
C PHE A 400 12.29 2.88 -52.89
N PHE A 401 12.39 2.84 -51.55
CA PHE A 401 11.50 3.62 -50.68
C PHE A 401 12.26 4.08 -49.43
N ALA A 402 13.34 4.83 -49.66
CA ALA A 402 13.91 5.73 -48.66
C ALA A 402 13.43 7.13 -49.00
N ALA A 403 12.28 7.53 -48.47
CA ALA A 403 12.05 8.94 -48.20
C ALA A 403 12.88 9.26 -46.96
N ASP A 404 13.84 10.15 -47.16
CA ASP A 404 14.83 10.71 -46.25
C ASP A 404 14.52 10.57 -44.73
N LEU A 405 15.50 10.08 -43.96
CA LEU A 405 15.44 9.93 -42.49
C LEU A 405 15.07 11.27 -41.78
N ASN A 406 15.41 12.40 -42.44
CA ASN A 406 15.10 13.74 -41.97
C ASN A 406 13.64 14.18 -42.17
N ASP A 407 12.84 13.48 -43.00
CA ASP A 407 11.40 13.73 -43.13
C ASP A 407 10.58 12.91 -42.13
N CYS A 408 11.07 11.71 -41.74
CA CYS A 408 10.50 10.97 -40.60
C CYS A 408 10.65 11.76 -39.29
N GLN A 409 11.75 12.49 -39.10
CA GLN A 409 11.96 13.38 -37.96
C GLN A 409 11.11 14.66 -38.00
N ARG A 410 10.62 15.09 -39.16
CA ARG A 410 9.69 16.23 -39.29
C ARG A 410 8.21 15.82 -39.17
N ALA A 411 7.87 14.57 -39.45
CA ALA A 411 6.52 14.02 -39.23
C ALA A 411 6.21 13.79 -37.74
N CYS A 412 7.22 13.69 -36.88
CA CYS A 412 7.07 13.74 -35.43
C CYS A 412 6.92 15.20 -34.94
N THR A 413 5.75 15.80 -35.17
CA THR A 413 5.29 16.87 -34.25
C THR A 413 5.29 16.31 -32.82
N ASN A 414 5.40 17.15 -31.78
CA ASN A 414 5.67 16.86 -30.34
C ASN A 414 4.78 15.81 -29.60
N ASP A 415 4.16 14.86 -30.29
CA ASP A 415 3.36 13.74 -29.80
C ASP A 415 3.76 12.45 -30.58
N PRO A 416 4.50 11.51 -29.97
CA PRO A 416 5.13 10.36 -30.64
C PRO A 416 4.17 9.27 -31.15
N TYR A 417 2.86 9.53 -31.22
CA TYR A 417 1.83 8.55 -31.58
C TYR A 417 1.08 8.83 -32.90
N LYS A 418 1.44 9.86 -33.68
CA LYS A 418 0.75 10.20 -34.94
C LYS A 418 1.67 10.11 -36.17
N CYS A 419 1.27 9.28 -37.15
CA CYS A 419 1.87 9.20 -38.49
C CYS A 419 0.79 9.39 -39.56
N GLU A 420 1.02 10.21 -40.58
CA GLU A 420 0.13 10.32 -41.75
C GLU A 420 0.56 9.30 -42.82
N GLY A 421 -0.33 8.39 -43.23
CA GLY A 421 -0.04 7.42 -44.28
C GLY A 421 0.00 8.07 -45.67
N SER A 422 0.81 7.53 -46.59
CA SER A 422 0.96 8.08 -47.94
C SER A 422 -0.15 7.61 -48.88
N LEU A 423 -0.95 8.55 -49.39
CA LEU A 423 -1.95 8.33 -50.43
C LEU A 423 -1.42 8.74 -51.80
N LEU A 424 -1.73 7.93 -52.81
CA LEU A 424 -1.31 8.08 -54.20
C LEU A 424 -2.57 8.32 -55.06
N PRO A 425 -2.99 9.58 -55.25
CA PRO A 425 -4.19 9.90 -56.02
C PRO A 425 -3.98 9.65 -57.53
N ASN A 426 -5.05 9.21 -58.19
CA ASN A 426 -5.13 8.85 -59.61
C ASN A 426 -4.17 7.73 -60.05
N ILE A 427 -3.81 6.86 -59.12
CA ILE A 427 -2.92 5.72 -59.33
C ILE A 427 -3.65 4.48 -58.85
N ASP A 428 -3.72 3.44 -59.69
CA ASP A 428 -4.12 2.10 -59.29
C ASP A 428 -2.87 1.22 -59.14
N LEU A 429 -2.62 0.70 -57.93
CA LEU A 429 -1.49 -0.20 -57.69
C LEU A 429 -1.86 -1.63 -58.11
N PRO A 430 -1.07 -2.32 -58.95
CA PRO A 430 -1.39 -3.66 -59.41
C PRO A 430 -1.20 -4.69 -58.28
N GLY A 431 -2.16 -5.60 -58.13
CA GLY A 431 -2.09 -6.69 -57.16
C GLY A 431 -3.36 -7.53 -57.11
N ASP A 432 -3.28 -8.68 -56.43
CA ASP A 432 -4.44 -9.54 -56.21
C ASP A 432 -5.38 -8.92 -55.16
N ASP A 433 -6.56 -8.50 -55.61
CA ASP A 433 -7.68 -8.09 -54.75
C ASP A 433 -8.17 -9.32 -53.98
N PHE A 434 -7.82 -9.40 -52.70
CA PHE A 434 -8.27 -10.50 -51.85
C PHE A 434 -9.54 -10.15 -51.09
N GLU A 435 -9.86 -8.86 -50.97
CA GLU A 435 -11.06 -8.38 -50.29
C GLU A 435 -11.48 -7.01 -50.86
N ILE A 436 -12.77 -6.87 -51.15
CA ILE A 436 -13.36 -5.62 -51.65
C ILE A 436 -14.38 -5.15 -50.62
N LEU A 437 -14.09 -4.02 -49.99
CA LEU A 437 -14.90 -3.42 -48.94
C LEU A 437 -15.54 -2.13 -49.44
N ALA A 438 -16.65 -1.74 -48.84
CA ALA A 438 -17.19 -0.40 -49.04
C ALA A 438 -16.42 0.60 -48.14
N ALA A 439 -15.98 1.73 -48.71
CA ALA A 439 -15.30 2.79 -47.98
C ALA A 439 -15.76 4.15 -48.51
N ALA A 440 -15.93 5.13 -47.63
CA ALA A 440 -16.38 6.46 -47.99
C ALA A 440 -15.23 7.34 -48.51
N SER A 441 -13.98 7.02 -48.15
CA SER A 441 -12.80 7.79 -48.53
C SER A 441 -11.55 6.90 -48.66
N PRO A 442 -10.49 7.36 -49.35
CA PRO A 442 -9.23 6.63 -49.44
C PRO A 442 -8.53 6.49 -48.09
N GLU A 443 -8.73 7.43 -47.15
CA GLU A 443 -8.20 7.36 -45.78
C GLU A 443 -8.91 6.26 -44.97
N GLN A 444 -10.23 6.08 -45.17
CA GLN A 444 -10.94 4.96 -44.56
C GLN A 444 -10.43 3.62 -45.14
N CYS A 445 -10.17 3.57 -46.45
CA CYS A 445 -9.60 2.40 -47.10
C CYS A 445 -8.18 2.07 -46.59
N LEU A 446 -7.36 3.09 -46.33
CA LEU A 446 -6.05 2.97 -45.67
C LEU A 446 -6.19 2.36 -44.27
N ALA A 447 -7.16 2.79 -43.48
CA ALA A 447 -7.40 2.26 -42.14
C ALA A 447 -7.84 0.79 -42.19
N LEU A 448 -8.73 0.43 -43.11
CA LEU A 448 -9.17 -0.94 -43.32
C LEU A 448 -8.01 -1.85 -43.73
N CYS A 449 -7.16 -1.40 -44.66
CA CYS A 449 -5.96 -2.13 -45.04
C CYS A 449 -4.97 -2.27 -43.87
N SER A 450 -4.76 -1.21 -43.08
CA SER A 450 -3.83 -1.23 -41.93
C SER A 450 -4.33 -2.13 -40.79
N ALA A 451 -5.65 -2.32 -40.65
CA ALA A 451 -6.23 -3.23 -39.67
C ALA A 451 -6.18 -4.70 -40.13
N HIS A 452 -6.02 -4.97 -41.43
CA HIS A 452 -6.03 -6.32 -41.97
C HIS A 452 -4.59 -6.85 -42.11
N PRO A 453 -4.21 -7.92 -41.35
CA PRO A 453 -2.81 -8.35 -41.23
C PRO A 453 -2.20 -8.88 -42.54
N ARG A 454 -3.04 -9.20 -43.53
CA ARG A 454 -2.60 -9.65 -44.86
C ARG A 454 -2.54 -8.53 -45.91
N CYS A 455 -3.02 -7.32 -45.59
CA CYS A 455 -3.05 -6.24 -46.57
C CYS A 455 -1.69 -5.56 -46.68
N THR A 456 -1.20 -5.46 -47.91
CA THR A 456 0.11 -4.84 -48.23
C THR A 456 -0.04 -3.47 -48.88
N HIS A 457 -1.15 -3.25 -49.58
CA HIS A 457 -1.53 -1.99 -50.22
C HIS A 457 -3.02 -2.08 -50.59
N PHE A 458 -3.61 -0.95 -50.99
CA PHE A 458 -5.00 -0.91 -51.44
C PHE A 458 -5.16 0.04 -52.62
N SER A 459 -6.29 -0.12 -53.32
CA SER A 459 -6.80 0.87 -54.27
C SER A 459 -8.22 1.28 -53.89
N TYR A 460 -8.51 2.57 -53.82
CA TYR A 460 -9.82 3.11 -53.52
C TYR A 460 -10.45 3.75 -54.76
N ASN A 461 -11.65 3.33 -55.12
CA ASN A 461 -12.43 3.92 -56.20
C ASN A 461 -13.43 4.95 -55.65
N SER A 462 -13.21 6.22 -55.96
CA SER A 462 -14.04 7.32 -55.47
C SER A 462 -15.39 7.48 -56.16
N ARG A 463 -15.60 6.83 -57.32
CA ARG A 463 -16.91 6.83 -58.00
C ARG A 463 -17.85 5.76 -57.46
N GLU A 464 -17.28 4.63 -57.03
CA GLU A 464 -18.06 3.47 -56.57
C GLU A 464 -18.03 3.31 -55.04
N PHE A 465 -17.26 4.14 -54.32
CA PHE A 465 -17.05 4.04 -52.87
C PHE A 465 -16.55 2.65 -52.44
N ARG A 466 -15.63 2.08 -53.23
CA ARG A 466 -15.08 0.74 -53.01
C ARG A 466 -13.59 0.76 -52.74
N CYS A 467 -13.19 0.00 -51.73
CA CYS A 467 -11.84 -0.21 -51.24
C CYS A 467 -11.38 -1.62 -51.59
N PHE A 468 -10.35 -1.74 -52.40
CA PHE A 468 -9.80 -3.00 -52.88
C PHE A 468 -8.51 -3.29 -52.10
N LEU A 469 -8.54 -4.25 -51.18
CA LEU A 469 -7.39 -4.65 -50.37
C LEU A 469 -6.56 -5.69 -51.12
N LYS A 470 -5.25 -5.45 -51.19
CA LYS A 470 -4.32 -6.23 -52.02
C LYS A 470 -3.16 -6.81 -51.19
N ASN A 471 -2.80 -8.08 -51.43
CA ASN A 471 -1.81 -8.81 -50.63
C ASN A 471 -0.60 -9.37 -51.42
N ARG A 472 -0.61 -9.24 -52.75
CA ARG A 472 0.49 -9.64 -53.63
C ARG A 472 0.77 -8.54 -54.63
N LEU A 473 2.02 -8.06 -54.70
CA LEU A 473 2.46 -7.14 -55.75
C LEU A 473 2.61 -7.94 -57.04
N GLY A 474 1.82 -7.63 -58.06
CA GLY A 474 1.98 -8.23 -59.39
C GLY A 474 3.37 -7.91 -59.98
N GLN A 475 3.81 -8.68 -60.98
CA GLN A 475 4.98 -8.30 -61.79
C GLN A 475 4.72 -6.93 -62.42
N PHE A 476 5.41 -5.89 -61.94
CA PHE A 476 5.32 -4.54 -62.53
C PHE A 476 5.72 -4.60 -64.01
N PRO A 477 4.82 -4.14 -64.90
CA PRO A 477 4.99 -2.78 -65.39
C PRO A 477 3.64 -2.04 -65.54
N HIS A 478 3.73 -0.69 -65.49
CA HIS A 478 2.66 0.30 -65.64
C HIS A 478 1.91 0.71 -64.35
N LYS A 479 2.24 1.93 -63.89
CA LYS A 479 1.29 2.77 -63.13
C LYS A 479 0.24 3.21 -64.13
N ASP A 480 -0.92 2.57 -64.12
CA ASP A 480 -2.02 3.05 -64.94
C ASP A 480 -2.60 4.31 -64.27
N SER A 481 -2.53 5.42 -65.01
CA SER A 481 -3.17 6.67 -64.61
C SER A 481 -4.68 6.46 -64.67
N ALA A 482 -5.30 6.25 -63.51
CA ALA A 482 -6.70 5.92 -63.38
C ALA A 482 -7.42 7.05 -62.64
N THR A 483 -8.05 7.96 -63.40
CA THR A 483 -8.77 9.10 -62.82
C THR A 483 -9.90 8.64 -61.90
N GLY A 484 -9.86 9.07 -60.63
CA GLY A 484 -10.84 8.66 -59.61
C GLY A 484 -10.46 7.40 -58.81
N ILE A 485 -9.25 6.85 -59.00
CA ILE A 485 -8.70 5.81 -58.13
C ILE A 485 -7.58 6.41 -57.26
N THR A 486 -7.61 6.17 -55.95
CA THR A 486 -6.54 6.57 -55.02
C THR A 486 -6.00 5.32 -54.34
N SER A 487 -4.73 5.02 -54.55
CA SER A 487 -4.08 3.89 -53.87
C SER A 487 -3.30 4.33 -52.65
N GLY A 488 -2.93 3.40 -51.77
CA GLY A 488 -2.08 3.72 -50.62
C GLY A 488 -1.43 2.49 -50.01
N ILE A 489 -0.43 2.75 -49.15
CA ILE A 489 0.32 1.73 -48.42
C ILE A 489 -0.05 1.85 -46.92
N PRO A 490 -0.47 0.75 -46.26
CA PRO A 490 -0.88 0.75 -44.86
C PRO A 490 0.28 1.04 -43.91
N VAL A 491 -0.03 1.57 -42.73
CA VAL A 491 0.93 1.83 -41.65
C VAL A 491 0.61 0.88 -40.50
N HIS A 492 1.28 -0.28 -40.46
CA HIS A 492 0.97 -1.34 -39.49
C HIS A 492 1.41 -1.04 -38.04
N TYR A 493 2.18 0.04 -37.81
CA TYR A 493 2.82 0.34 -36.52
C TYR A 493 2.58 1.76 -35.97
N CYS A 494 1.60 2.53 -36.50
CA CYS A 494 1.23 3.86 -35.96
C CYS A 494 -0.29 4.00 -35.76
N GLN A 495 -0.75 4.88 -34.85
CA GLN A 495 -2.15 5.32 -34.81
C GLN A 495 -2.42 6.33 -35.95
N LEU A 496 -3.33 5.99 -36.87
CA LEU A 496 -3.73 6.87 -37.97
C LEU A 496 -4.51 8.10 -37.47
N SER A 497 -4.29 9.24 -38.12
CA SER A 497 -5.09 10.46 -37.92
C SER A 497 -6.57 10.22 -38.30
N ASN A 498 -7.50 10.46 -37.36
CA ASN A 498 -8.95 10.28 -37.56
C ASN A 498 -9.63 11.46 -38.30
N SER A 499 -8.89 12.23 -39.11
CA SER A 499 -9.38 13.44 -39.78
C SER A 499 -10.51 13.18 -40.80
N TRP A 500 -10.55 11.99 -41.40
CA TRP A 500 -11.58 11.56 -42.38
C TRP A 500 -12.97 11.32 -41.76
N ARG A 501 -13.09 11.20 -40.43
CA ARG A 501 -14.37 10.92 -39.74
C ARG A 501 -15.32 12.13 -39.66
N LYS A 502 -15.01 13.25 -40.33
CA LYS A 502 -15.80 14.50 -40.31
C LYS A 502 -16.64 14.72 -41.58
N GLU A 503 -16.54 13.85 -42.58
CA GLU A 503 -17.31 14.00 -43.82
C GLU A 503 -18.59 13.15 -43.78
N VAL A 504 -19.75 13.82 -43.84
CA VAL A 504 -21.07 13.17 -43.92
C VAL A 504 -21.40 12.94 -45.40
N HIS A 505 -21.37 11.68 -45.83
CA HIS A 505 -21.79 11.31 -47.18
C HIS A 505 -23.29 10.98 -47.20
N VAL A 506 -24.07 11.82 -47.85
CA VAL A 506 -25.53 11.64 -47.96
C VAL A 506 -25.84 10.67 -49.11
N GLY A 507 -26.50 9.54 -48.81
CA GLY A 507 -27.05 8.63 -49.82
C GLY A 507 -26.34 7.28 -50.01
N VAL A 508 -25.53 6.81 -49.05
CA VAL A 508 -24.86 5.50 -49.09
C VAL A 508 -25.16 4.71 -47.81
N ASP A 509 -25.60 3.46 -47.93
CA ASP A 509 -25.94 2.53 -46.84
C ASP A 509 -24.88 1.42 -46.72
N PHE A 510 -24.37 1.14 -45.51
CA PHE A 510 -23.20 0.25 -45.26
C PHE A 510 -23.56 -0.97 -44.39
N PRO A 511 -24.11 -2.05 -44.97
CA PRO A 511 -24.93 -3.07 -44.29
C PRO A 511 -24.22 -4.02 -43.30
N TYR A 512 -22.95 -3.79 -42.93
CA TYR A 512 -22.19 -4.65 -42.00
C TYR A 512 -21.39 -3.90 -40.91
N ASN A 513 -21.46 -2.57 -40.84
CA ASN A 513 -20.70 -1.76 -39.87
C ASN A 513 -21.54 -1.11 -38.77
N ASP A 514 -22.85 -1.37 -38.74
CA ASP A 514 -23.76 -0.46 -38.01
C ASP A 514 -23.89 -0.74 -36.51
N ILE A 515 -23.39 -1.87 -35.99
CA ILE A 515 -23.70 -2.25 -34.59
C ILE A 515 -22.48 -2.69 -33.76
N ARG A 516 -21.48 -3.39 -34.34
CA ARG A 516 -20.34 -3.89 -33.54
C ARG A 516 -19.23 -2.85 -33.30
N TYR A 517 -18.97 -1.96 -34.26
CA TYR A 517 -18.04 -0.83 -34.08
C TYR A 517 -18.69 0.37 -33.39
N PHE A 518 -20.01 0.51 -33.50
CA PHE A 518 -20.80 1.54 -32.79
C PHE A 518 -20.67 1.44 -31.27
N LEU A 519 -20.41 0.26 -30.69
CA LEU A 519 -20.27 0.07 -29.24
C LEU A 519 -18.85 0.36 -28.71
N LEU A 520 -17.81 0.32 -29.55
CA LEU A 520 -16.42 0.59 -29.13
C LEU A 520 -15.99 2.04 -29.41
N ASP A 521 -16.45 2.66 -30.51
CA ASP A 521 -16.06 4.04 -30.87
C ASP A 521 -16.84 5.13 -30.12
N ASN A 522 -18.06 4.85 -29.65
CA ASN A 522 -18.84 5.86 -28.92
C ASN A 522 -18.41 6.08 -27.45
N ALA A 523 -17.46 5.28 -26.93
CA ALA A 523 -16.86 5.57 -25.63
C ALA A 523 -16.15 6.95 -25.61
N LYS A 524 -15.74 7.49 -26.77
CA LYS A 524 -15.11 8.82 -26.85
C LYS A 524 -16.09 9.99 -27.06
N GLU A 525 -17.26 9.77 -27.67
CA GLU A 525 -18.32 10.80 -27.78
C GLU A 525 -19.24 10.84 -26.55
N TRP A 526 -19.38 9.74 -25.79
CA TRP A 526 -20.14 9.71 -24.53
C TRP A 526 -19.29 9.97 -23.28
N CYS A 527 -17.96 9.91 -23.38
CA CYS A 527 -17.06 10.30 -22.29
C CYS A 527 -16.86 11.82 -22.27
N ASN A 528 -17.79 12.53 -21.62
CA ASN A 528 -17.63 13.95 -21.35
C ASN A 528 -17.03 14.19 -19.95
N ARG A 529 -15.74 14.53 -19.93
CA ARG A 529 -15.01 14.85 -18.69
C ARG A 529 -15.21 16.30 -18.22
N ASP A 530 -15.82 17.13 -19.04
CA ASP A 530 -15.91 18.57 -18.78
C ASP A 530 -16.94 18.92 -17.71
N LEU A 531 -16.61 19.97 -16.96
CA LEU A 531 -17.50 20.56 -15.97
C LEU A 531 -18.09 21.86 -16.52
N LEU A 532 -19.41 21.93 -16.54
CA LEU A 532 -20.19 23.05 -17.04
C LEU A 532 -20.43 24.05 -15.91
N ASN A 533 -19.55 25.05 -15.80
CA ASN A 533 -19.66 26.11 -14.81
C ASN A 533 -20.78 27.10 -15.13
N ASN A 534 -21.58 27.44 -14.12
CA ASN A 534 -22.77 28.28 -14.22
C ASN A 534 -23.88 27.70 -15.10
N TRP A 535 -24.01 26.38 -15.14
CA TRP A 535 -25.09 25.71 -15.86
C TRP A 535 -25.79 24.71 -14.95
N ILE A 536 -27.10 24.56 -15.14
CA ILE A 536 -27.91 23.47 -14.60
C ILE A 536 -28.34 22.57 -15.74
N LEU A 537 -28.15 21.26 -15.55
CA LEU A 537 -28.73 20.22 -16.41
C LEU A 537 -30.07 19.78 -15.81
N ALA A 538 -31.16 19.96 -16.57
CA ALA A 538 -32.49 19.54 -16.17
C ALA A 538 -32.67 18.03 -16.40
N GLY A 539 -33.36 17.40 -15.46
CA GLY A 539 -33.63 15.96 -15.44
C GLY A 539 -34.23 15.55 -14.09
N SER A 540 -34.60 14.28 -13.98
CA SER A 540 -35.16 13.74 -12.74
C SER A 540 -34.06 13.52 -11.71
N ASP A 541 -34.27 14.04 -10.49
CA ASP A 541 -33.35 13.82 -9.37
C ASP A 541 -33.48 12.37 -8.86
N ILE A 542 -32.35 11.66 -8.83
CA ILE A 542 -32.26 10.31 -8.26
C ILE A 542 -32.08 10.41 -6.75
N THR A 543 -31.06 11.17 -6.35
CA THR A 543 -30.68 11.36 -4.95
C THR A 543 -29.84 12.62 -4.84
N VAL A 544 -29.82 13.19 -3.63
CA VAL A 544 -29.01 14.35 -3.31
C VAL A 544 -27.98 13.94 -2.28
N GLN A 545 -26.71 14.16 -2.60
CA GLN A 545 -25.58 13.84 -1.75
C GLN A 545 -24.78 15.10 -1.43
N LEU A 546 -23.93 15.06 -0.40
CA LEU A 546 -23.02 16.14 -0.11
C LEU A 546 -21.65 15.88 -0.76
N SER A 547 -21.13 16.91 -1.40
CA SER A 547 -19.85 16.89 -2.10
C SER A 547 -19.09 18.17 -1.81
N PRO A 548 -17.77 18.13 -1.55
CA PRO A 548 -17.00 19.35 -1.33
C PRO A 548 -16.78 20.15 -2.61
N ASP A 549 -16.76 19.50 -3.77
CA ASP A 549 -16.67 20.17 -5.08
C ASP A 549 -17.40 19.41 -6.20
N ALA A 550 -17.32 19.94 -7.42
CA ALA A 550 -17.94 19.36 -8.60
C ALA A 550 -17.23 18.10 -9.12
N ARG A 551 -15.91 17.92 -8.86
CA ARG A 551 -15.16 16.73 -9.30
C ARG A 551 -15.50 15.52 -8.44
N HIS A 552 -15.58 15.70 -7.12
CA HIS A 552 -16.11 14.67 -6.24
C HIS A 552 -17.59 14.39 -6.56
N CYS A 553 -18.40 15.39 -6.92
CA CYS A 553 -19.79 15.15 -7.34
C CYS A 553 -19.87 14.34 -8.65
N GLN A 554 -18.96 14.58 -9.61
CA GLN A 554 -18.81 13.76 -10.80
C GLN A 554 -18.39 12.32 -10.46
N TYR A 555 -17.48 12.15 -9.50
CA TYR A 555 -17.11 10.84 -8.98
C TYR A 555 -18.33 10.13 -8.38
N LEU A 556 -19.10 10.78 -7.50
CA LEU A 556 -20.35 10.23 -6.94
C LEU A 556 -21.33 9.80 -8.05
N CYS A 557 -21.52 10.63 -9.09
CA CYS A 557 -22.36 10.28 -10.24
C CYS A 557 -21.80 9.11 -11.08
N THR A 558 -20.48 9.01 -11.18
CA THR A 558 -19.80 7.92 -11.89
C THR A 558 -19.98 6.59 -11.14
N GLN A 559 -19.91 6.63 -9.81
CA GLN A 559 -20.15 5.46 -8.97
C GLN A 559 -21.63 5.07 -8.91
N HIS A 560 -22.56 6.03 -8.99
CA HIS A 560 -23.99 5.78 -8.84
C HIS A 560 -24.63 5.12 -10.07
N PRO A 561 -25.31 3.97 -10.00
CA PRO A 561 -25.73 3.15 -11.14
C PRO A 561 -26.57 3.90 -12.18
N SER A 562 -27.60 4.61 -11.73
CA SER A 562 -28.54 5.31 -12.61
C SER A 562 -28.11 6.72 -12.97
N CYS A 563 -27.05 7.27 -12.36
CA CYS A 563 -26.66 8.65 -12.60
C CYS A 563 -26.03 8.79 -13.98
N GLN A 564 -26.60 9.67 -14.80
CA GLN A 564 -26.13 10.00 -16.13
C GLN A 564 -25.40 11.35 -16.13
N PHE A 565 -25.91 12.29 -15.33
CA PHE A 565 -25.33 13.62 -15.16
C PHE A 565 -25.69 14.17 -13.77
N PHE A 566 -25.05 15.26 -13.37
CA PHE A 566 -25.23 15.85 -12.06
C PHE A 566 -25.26 17.37 -12.11
N THR A 567 -25.80 17.97 -11.06
CA THR A 567 -25.71 19.41 -10.79
C THR A 567 -25.21 19.62 -9.37
N PHE A 568 -24.15 20.38 -9.22
CA PHE A 568 -23.51 20.73 -7.95
C PHE A 568 -23.76 22.20 -7.57
N ILE A 569 -24.15 22.45 -6.33
CA ILE A 569 -24.29 23.80 -5.77
C ILE A 569 -22.99 24.23 -5.10
N ARG A 570 -22.29 25.21 -5.69
CA ARG A 570 -21.01 25.70 -5.15
C ARG A 570 -21.19 26.50 -3.85
N PRO A 571 -20.14 26.59 -3.01
CA PRO A 571 -20.20 27.31 -1.73
C PRO A 571 -20.45 28.82 -1.88
N ASN A 572 -20.08 29.41 -3.02
CA ASN A 572 -20.30 30.82 -3.34
C ASN A 572 -21.64 31.08 -4.06
N SER A 573 -22.54 30.09 -4.09
CA SER A 573 -23.83 30.21 -4.75
C SER A 573 -24.75 31.19 -4.01
N VAL A 574 -25.57 31.93 -4.75
CA VAL A 574 -26.63 32.78 -4.16
C VAL A 574 -27.96 32.01 -4.10
N VAL A 575 -27.96 30.74 -4.53
CA VAL A 575 -29.15 29.90 -4.66
C VAL A 575 -29.42 29.18 -3.34
N ASP A 576 -30.45 29.62 -2.63
CA ASP A 576 -31.23 28.85 -1.64
C ASP A 576 -30.45 28.20 -0.47
N GLY A 577 -29.23 28.64 -0.18
CA GLY A 577 -28.44 28.21 0.99
C GLY A 577 -28.01 26.73 1.02
N ARG A 578 -28.39 25.92 0.02
CA ARG A 578 -28.09 24.49 -0.11
C ARG A 578 -26.68 24.23 -0.65
N PHE A 579 -25.68 24.85 -0.04
CA PHE A 579 -24.26 24.67 -0.40
C PHE A 579 -23.85 23.20 -0.35
N PHE A 580 -22.88 22.80 -1.18
CA PHE A 580 -22.31 21.45 -1.23
C PHE A 580 -23.26 20.34 -1.70
N HIS A 581 -24.50 20.66 -2.08
CA HIS A 581 -25.43 19.65 -2.56
C HIS A 581 -25.08 19.23 -4.00
N CYS A 582 -24.96 17.92 -4.18
CA CYS A 582 -24.70 17.21 -5.42
C CYS A 582 -25.98 16.45 -5.80
N PHE A 583 -26.69 16.97 -6.79
CA PHE A 583 -27.91 16.36 -7.33
C PHE A 583 -27.51 15.37 -8.42
N LEU A 584 -27.70 14.09 -8.16
CA LEU A 584 -27.49 13.03 -9.14
C LEU A 584 -28.75 12.86 -9.96
N LYS A 585 -28.65 12.89 -11.29
CA LYS A 585 -29.79 12.99 -12.19
C LYS A 585 -29.77 11.94 -13.29
N TYR A 586 -30.96 11.66 -13.82
CA TYR A 586 -31.15 10.83 -15.02
C TYR A 586 -32.33 11.33 -15.87
N THR A 587 -32.36 10.85 -17.11
CA THR A 587 -33.53 10.91 -18.01
C THR A 587 -33.68 9.57 -18.73
N THR A 588 -34.84 9.34 -19.33
CA THR A 588 -35.10 8.14 -20.15
C THR A 588 -34.28 8.14 -21.44
N SER A 589 -33.91 9.31 -21.96
CA SER A 589 -33.14 9.48 -23.19
C SER A 589 -31.62 9.34 -22.98
N GLY A 590 -31.14 9.37 -21.73
CA GLY A 590 -29.70 9.45 -21.45
C GLY A 590 -29.13 10.87 -21.53
N ARG A 591 -29.93 11.86 -21.94
CA ARG A 591 -29.52 13.25 -22.18
C ARG A 591 -30.33 14.23 -21.32
N PRO A 592 -29.76 15.35 -20.86
CA PRO A 592 -30.50 16.38 -20.13
C PRO A 592 -31.69 16.91 -20.93
N ASP A 593 -32.83 17.12 -20.27
CA ASP A 593 -34.05 17.65 -20.92
C ASP A 593 -33.85 19.09 -21.40
N SER A 594 -33.03 19.85 -20.67
CA SER A 594 -32.58 21.18 -21.04
C SER A 594 -31.30 21.54 -20.30
N GLN A 595 -30.57 22.52 -20.85
CA GLN A 595 -29.37 23.08 -20.24
C GLN A 595 -29.60 24.59 -20.08
N VAL A 596 -29.64 25.07 -18.83
CA VAL A 596 -29.99 26.47 -18.51
C VAL A 596 -28.84 27.17 -17.78
N PRO A 597 -28.46 28.40 -18.15
CA PRO A 597 -27.47 29.16 -17.42
C PRO A 597 -27.96 29.51 -16.01
N GLN A 598 -27.20 29.13 -14.98
CA GLN A 598 -27.49 29.45 -13.58
C GLN A 598 -26.19 29.70 -12.80
N LYS A 599 -25.98 30.97 -12.39
CA LYS A 599 -24.78 31.36 -11.65
C LYS A 599 -24.70 30.64 -10.30
N GLY A 600 -23.49 30.21 -9.92
CA GLY A 600 -23.26 29.49 -8.66
C GLY A 600 -23.40 27.97 -8.75
N LEU A 601 -23.88 27.43 -9.87
CA LEU A 601 -23.97 25.98 -10.09
C LEU A 601 -22.84 25.46 -10.99
N THR A 602 -22.52 24.18 -10.89
CA THR A 602 -21.62 23.48 -11.80
C THR A 602 -22.23 22.12 -12.12
N SER A 603 -22.42 21.80 -13.40
CA SER A 603 -22.96 20.51 -13.83
C SER A 603 -21.92 19.67 -14.57
N GLY A 604 -22.17 18.39 -14.77
CA GLY A 604 -21.30 17.52 -15.55
C GLY A 604 -21.93 16.15 -15.79
N PHE A 605 -21.22 15.29 -16.52
CA PHE A 605 -21.68 13.96 -16.89
C PHE A 605 -20.97 12.86 -16.10
N SER A 606 -21.63 11.71 -15.99
CA SER A 606 -21.06 10.48 -15.44
C SER A 606 -19.93 9.97 -16.34
N LEU A 607 -18.82 9.52 -15.76
CA LEU A 607 -17.67 9.04 -16.52
C LEU A 607 -17.73 7.54 -16.86
N LYS A 608 -18.84 6.86 -16.58
CA LYS A 608 -19.00 5.40 -16.84
C LYS A 608 -18.79 5.00 -18.31
N ALA A 609 -19.00 5.92 -19.24
CA ALA A 609 -18.80 5.68 -20.67
C ALA A 609 -17.32 5.83 -21.10
N CYS A 610 -16.45 6.31 -20.21
CA CYS A 610 -15.02 6.46 -20.46
C CYS A 610 -14.30 5.11 -20.35
N ASN A 611 -13.43 4.79 -21.31
CA ASN A 611 -12.57 3.60 -21.28
C ASN A 611 -11.09 4.02 -21.49
N PRO A 612 -10.17 3.71 -20.56
CA PRO A 612 -10.43 3.10 -19.25
C PRO A 612 -11.26 4.00 -18.33
N ASP A 613 -11.99 3.40 -17.39
CA ASP A 613 -12.66 4.12 -16.30
C ASP A 613 -11.56 4.90 -15.55
N PRO A 614 -11.61 6.24 -15.53
CA PRO A 614 -10.52 7.01 -14.94
C PRO A 614 -10.42 6.69 -13.45
N GLU A 615 -9.24 6.27 -12.99
CA GLU A 615 -8.96 6.18 -11.56
C GLU A 615 -9.30 7.55 -10.91
N PRO A 616 -10.16 7.56 -9.88
CA PRO A 616 -10.59 8.80 -9.26
C PRO A 616 -9.43 9.39 -8.44
N CYS A 617 -8.72 10.34 -9.02
CA CYS A 617 -7.77 11.17 -8.30
C CYS A 617 -8.50 12.41 -7.75
N LEU A 618 -8.65 12.50 -6.42
CA LEU A 618 -9.18 13.68 -5.73
C LEU A 618 -8.06 14.38 -4.95
N PRO A 619 -7.10 15.04 -5.63
CA PRO A 619 -5.92 15.62 -4.98
C PRO A 619 -6.23 16.91 -4.22
N GLN A 620 -7.43 17.46 -4.35
CA GLN A 620 -7.78 18.75 -3.77
C GLN A 620 -7.82 18.68 -2.24
N VAL A 621 -7.22 19.70 -1.63
CA VAL A 621 -7.32 19.96 -0.20
C VAL A 621 -8.22 21.17 0.02
N TYR A 622 -9.17 21.03 0.93
CA TYR A 622 -10.20 22.02 1.21
C TYR A 622 -9.84 22.76 2.49
N GLN A 623 -9.30 23.97 2.34
CA GLN A 623 -9.10 24.89 3.45
C GLN A 623 -10.45 25.35 4.00
N ASP A 624 -10.47 25.66 5.29
CA ASP A 624 -11.62 26.13 6.04
C ASP A 624 -12.90 25.28 5.88
N THR A 625 -12.73 23.98 5.63
CA THR A 625 -13.80 23.05 5.31
C THR A 625 -13.69 21.80 6.17
N ASP A 626 -14.79 21.48 6.87
CA ASP A 626 -14.89 20.32 7.75
C ASP A 626 -15.71 19.22 7.10
N PHE A 627 -15.12 18.03 6.99
CA PHE A 627 -15.78 16.80 6.54
C PHE A 627 -16.34 16.05 7.74
N GLN A 628 -17.51 16.43 8.25
CA GLN A 628 -18.07 15.75 9.42
C GLN A 628 -18.47 14.33 9.06
N SER A 629 -17.85 13.37 9.73
CA SER A 629 -18.10 11.94 9.61
C SER A 629 -17.45 11.21 10.79
N ASP A 630 -17.79 9.94 10.94
CA ASP A 630 -17.23 9.08 11.96
C ASP A 630 -15.72 8.93 11.75
N THR A 631 -14.97 9.19 12.82
CA THR A 631 -13.52 9.00 12.86
C THR A 631 -13.23 7.61 13.39
N TYR A 632 -12.39 6.85 12.69
CA TYR A 632 -11.93 5.54 13.18
C TYR A 632 -10.54 5.61 13.82
N LYS A 633 -9.74 6.61 13.46
CA LYS A 633 -8.38 6.80 13.97
C LYS A 633 -8.05 8.28 14.04
N SER A 634 -7.44 8.71 15.15
CA SER A 634 -6.96 10.07 15.34
C SER A 634 -5.60 10.07 16.01
N PHE A 635 -4.74 11.00 15.60
CA PHE A 635 -3.40 11.16 16.15
C PHE A 635 -2.89 12.58 15.83
N PHE A 636 -1.84 13.00 16.52
CA PHE A 636 -1.18 14.28 16.21
C PHE A 636 -0.25 14.12 15.01
N ALA A 637 -0.47 14.94 13.99
CA ALA A 637 0.36 15.01 12.79
C ALA A 637 1.14 16.34 12.79
N ALA A 638 2.39 16.31 12.33
CA ALA A 638 3.24 17.52 12.36
C ALA A 638 2.66 18.66 11.51
N ASN A 639 2.04 18.33 10.37
CA ASN A 639 1.44 19.25 9.42
C ASN A 639 0.36 18.57 8.56
N LEU A 640 -0.22 19.33 7.64
CA LEU A 640 -1.26 18.87 6.73
C LEU A 640 -0.76 17.75 5.82
N GLU A 641 0.46 17.88 5.29
CA GLU A 641 1.06 16.91 4.37
C GLU A 641 1.26 15.56 5.05
N ASP A 642 1.67 15.56 6.32
CA ASP A 642 1.78 14.35 7.15
C ASP A 642 0.42 13.70 7.39
N CYS A 643 -0.62 14.49 7.71
CA CYS A 643 -1.98 13.96 7.85
C CYS A 643 -2.52 13.35 6.54
N GLN A 644 -2.30 14.01 5.40
CA GLN A 644 -2.71 13.49 4.09
C GLN A 644 -1.95 12.21 3.74
N ARG A 645 -0.63 12.18 3.96
CA ARG A 645 0.20 11.00 3.70
C ARG A 645 -0.22 9.82 4.58
N ALA A 646 -0.49 10.09 5.86
CA ALA A 646 -1.01 9.08 6.77
C ALA A 646 -2.33 8.50 6.28
N CYS A 647 -3.24 9.33 5.77
CA CYS A 647 -4.46 8.84 5.13
C CYS A 647 -4.14 8.00 3.88
N THR A 648 -3.30 8.49 2.97
CA THR A 648 -2.94 7.77 1.74
C THR A 648 -2.26 6.42 1.99
N ASN A 649 -1.49 6.29 3.07
CA ASN A 649 -0.78 5.07 3.43
C ASN A 649 -1.57 4.15 4.37
N ASP A 650 -2.66 4.63 4.97
CA ASP A 650 -3.55 3.79 5.78
C ASP A 650 -4.54 3.08 4.84
N PRO A 651 -4.58 1.74 4.81
CA PRO A 651 -5.38 0.97 3.84
C PRO A 651 -6.89 1.21 3.97
N TYR A 652 -7.35 1.77 5.08
CA TYR A 652 -8.75 2.08 5.31
C TYR A 652 -9.08 3.56 5.15
N CYS A 653 -8.10 4.47 5.08
CA CYS A 653 -8.46 5.89 5.04
C CYS A 653 -8.94 6.30 3.65
N GLN A 654 -10.14 6.86 3.60
CA GLN A 654 -10.71 7.42 2.37
C GLN A 654 -10.62 8.95 2.33
N PHE A 655 -10.77 9.59 3.48
CA PHE A 655 -10.68 11.04 3.64
C PHE A 655 -10.31 11.41 5.07
N PHE A 656 -9.86 12.65 5.27
CA PHE A 656 -9.34 13.13 6.54
C PHE A 656 -9.77 14.56 6.85
N THR A 657 -9.62 14.94 8.12
CA THR A 657 -9.69 16.34 8.58
C THR A 657 -8.53 16.62 9.52
N PHE A 658 -7.81 17.72 9.28
CA PHE A 658 -6.66 18.19 10.03
C PHE A 658 -6.97 19.52 10.73
N LEU A 659 -6.50 19.65 11.97
CA LEU A 659 -6.56 20.88 12.77
C LEU A 659 -5.19 21.54 12.76
N ASP A 660 -5.08 22.69 12.11
CA ASP A 660 -3.79 23.36 12.00
C ASP A 660 -3.42 24.16 13.27
N ARG A 661 -2.31 24.90 13.20
CA ARG A 661 -1.83 25.75 14.30
C ARG A 661 -2.76 26.92 14.65
N SER A 662 -3.62 27.35 13.72
CA SER A 662 -4.51 28.50 13.89
C SER A 662 -5.79 28.17 14.65
N PHE A 663 -6.09 26.87 14.84
CA PHE A 663 -7.30 26.42 15.51
C PHE A 663 -7.43 26.98 16.94
N GLY A 664 -8.62 27.45 17.32
CA GLY A 664 -8.82 28.17 18.59
C GLY A 664 -8.61 27.33 19.85
N SER A 665 -8.92 26.03 19.81
CA SER A 665 -8.75 25.12 20.94
C SER A 665 -7.35 24.53 20.95
N GLU A 666 -6.46 25.07 21.80
CA GLU A 666 -5.03 24.71 21.79
C GLU A 666 -4.77 23.22 22.06
N ASN A 667 -5.63 22.60 22.86
CA ASN A 667 -5.54 21.21 23.28
C ASN A 667 -5.88 20.18 22.18
N ILE A 668 -6.34 20.60 21.00
CA ILE A 668 -6.58 19.69 19.86
C ILE A 668 -5.95 20.18 18.56
N ARG A 669 -5.09 21.22 18.61
CA ARG A 669 -4.26 21.60 17.46
C ARG A 669 -3.40 20.42 17.02
N TYR A 670 -3.10 20.36 15.73
CA TYR A 670 -2.34 19.30 15.06
C TYR A 670 -3.04 17.94 15.02
N MET A 671 -4.30 17.85 15.45
CA MET A 671 -5.04 16.58 15.39
C MET A 671 -5.42 16.26 13.94
N CYS A 672 -5.06 15.05 13.52
CA CYS A 672 -5.46 14.44 12.25
C CYS A 672 -6.54 13.40 12.53
N TYR A 673 -7.67 13.50 11.83
CA TYR A 673 -8.81 12.57 11.94
C TYR A 673 -8.95 11.78 10.63
N LEU A 674 -8.72 10.47 10.67
CA LEU A 674 -8.92 9.57 9.52
C LEU A 674 -10.32 8.98 9.54
N LYS A 675 -10.93 8.94 8.35
CA LYS A 675 -12.35 8.62 8.17
C LYS A 675 -12.54 7.62 7.04
N TYR A 676 -13.58 6.80 7.19
CA TYR A 676 -13.90 5.69 6.29
C TYR A 676 -15.41 5.58 6.10
N ARG A 677 -15.83 5.14 4.92
CA ARG A 677 -17.20 4.77 4.59
C ARG A 677 -17.20 3.48 3.76
N LEU A 678 -18.02 2.51 4.15
CA LEU A 678 -18.13 1.23 3.45
C LEU A 678 -18.64 1.35 2.00
N SER A 679 -19.37 2.43 1.69
CA SER A 679 -20.00 2.59 0.38
C SER A 679 -19.12 3.36 -0.61
N VAL A 680 -19.26 4.69 -0.59
CA VAL A 680 -18.47 5.61 -1.39
C VAL A 680 -17.72 6.55 -0.43
N PRO A 681 -16.44 6.86 -0.69
CA PRO A 681 -15.65 7.90 -0.04
C PRO A 681 -16.38 9.26 0.00
N ARG A 682 -17.32 9.44 0.94
CA ARG A 682 -18.15 10.64 1.03
C ARG A 682 -18.30 11.11 2.48
N PRO A 683 -18.14 12.41 2.75
CA PRO A 683 -18.45 12.97 4.06
C PRO A 683 -19.95 12.92 4.34
N LEU A 684 -20.35 12.80 5.62
CA LEU A 684 -21.76 12.89 6.02
C LEU A 684 -22.28 14.32 5.93
N TYR A 685 -21.45 15.29 6.34
CA TYR A 685 -21.72 16.72 6.18
C TYR A 685 -20.45 17.46 5.75
N VAL A 686 -20.63 18.52 4.97
CA VAL A 686 -19.56 19.44 4.57
C VAL A 686 -19.90 20.82 5.12
N ARG A 687 -19.02 21.39 5.96
CA ARG A 687 -19.22 22.71 6.56
C ARG A 687 -18.12 23.67 6.09
N ALA A 688 -18.50 24.71 5.35
CA ALA A 688 -17.63 25.83 4.97
C ALA A 688 -17.36 26.77 6.16
N ASN A 689 -16.31 27.58 6.03
CA ASN A 689 -15.89 28.59 7.01
C ASN A 689 -15.63 28.00 8.40
N SER A 690 -15.15 26.76 8.45
CA SER A 690 -14.55 26.18 9.65
C SER A 690 -13.08 26.57 9.72
N VAL A 691 -12.39 26.41 10.86
CA VAL A 691 -10.92 26.58 10.95
C VAL A 691 -10.20 25.24 10.68
N ARG A 692 -10.85 24.33 9.96
CA ARG A 692 -10.38 22.95 9.72
C ARG A 692 -10.01 22.77 8.26
N ILE A 693 -9.06 21.87 8.01
CA ILE A 693 -8.61 21.54 6.66
C ILE A 693 -9.00 20.09 6.38
N SER A 694 -9.68 19.79 5.27
CA SER A 694 -10.07 18.41 4.92
C SER A 694 -9.56 18.01 3.55
N GLY A 695 -9.49 16.71 3.27
CA GLY A 695 -9.05 16.19 1.98
C GLY A 695 -9.33 14.70 1.83
N PHE A 696 -9.08 14.17 0.63
CA PHE A 696 -9.20 12.74 0.34
C PHE A 696 -7.84 12.04 0.36
N SER A 697 -7.86 10.72 0.56
CA SER A 697 -6.72 9.85 0.27
C SER A 697 -6.33 10.02 -1.21
N GLN A 698 -5.03 9.98 -1.50
CA GLN A 698 -4.56 9.95 -2.89
C GLN A 698 -4.73 8.55 -3.52
N LYS A 699 -5.07 7.54 -2.71
CA LYS A 699 -5.34 6.15 -3.12
C LYS A 699 -6.76 5.75 -2.70
N ILE A 700 -7.76 6.30 -3.38
CA ILE A 700 -9.17 6.20 -2.98
C ILE A 700 -9.74 4.77 -3.16
N GLN A 701 -9.18 3.99 -4.08
CA GLN A 701 -9.68 2.67 -4.49
C GLN A 701 -8.72 1.50 -4.22
N SER A 702 -7.58 1.72 -3.57
CA SER A 702 -6.67 0.61 -3.26
C SER A 702 -7.24 -0.18 -2.08
N SER A 703 -7.90 -1.30 -2.34
CA SER A 703 -7.99 -2.36 -1.34
C SER A 703 -6.58 -2.89 -1.09
N PRO A 704 -6.15 -3.12 0.16
CA PRO A 704 -4.87 -3.76 0.39
C PRO A 704 -4.84 -5.13 -0.32
N GLU A 705 -3.93 -5.25 -1.30
CA GLU A 705 -3.64 -6.53 -1.95
C GLU A 705 -2.83 -7.38 -0.97
N PHE A 706 -3.38 -8.52 -0.59
CA PHE A 706 -2.71 -9.48 0.27
C PHE A 706 -2.53 -10.77 -0.50
N ASP A 707 -1.30 -11.29 -0.55
CA ASP A 707 -0.95 -12.49 -1.31
C ASP A 707 -1.59 -13.79 -0.78
N THR A 708 -2.17 -13.76 0.42
CA THR A 708 -2.70 -14.95 1.11
C THR A 708 -4.17 -14.82 1.46
N ALA A 709 -4.95 -15.85 1.11
CA ALA A 709 -6.36 -15.96 1.46
C ALA A 709 -6.53 -16.43 2.92
N CYS A 710 -7.55 -15.91 3.60
CA CYS A 710 -7.93 -16.31 4.96
C CYS A 710 -9.39 -16.71 5.09
N GLU A 711 -9.64 -17.58 6.07
CA GLU A 711 -10.98 -17.88 6.56
C GLU A 711 -11.22 -17.10 7.86
N GLY A 712 -12.34 -16.37 7.93
CA GLY A 712 -12.80 -15.75 9.16
C GLY A 712 -13.48 -16.76 10.08
N THR A 713 -13.70 -16.38 11.34
CA THR A 713 -14.38 -17.25 12.32
C THR A 713 -15.84 -16.86 12.46
N LEU A 714 -16.72 -17.83 12.22
CA LEU A 714 -18.17 -17.71 12.43
C LEU A 714 -18.59 -18.52 13.67
N PHE A 715 -19.57 -17.98 14.40
CA PHE A 715 -20.21 -18.59 15.56
C PHE A 715 -21.71 -18.77 15.25
N PRO A 716 -22.11 -19.92 14.71
CA PRO A 716 -23.52 -20.21 14.43
C PRO A 716 -24.35 -20.28 15.71
N ASN A 717 -25.59 -19.76 15.65
CA ASN A 717 -26.53 -19.70 16.77
C ASN A 717 -26.00 -18.95 18.01
N VAL A 718 -25.14 -17.97 17.78
CA VAL A 718 -24.53 -17.15 18.84
C VAL A 718 -24.78 -15.68 18.50
N HIS A 719 -25.27 -14.95 19.49
CA HIS A 719 -25.32 -13.50 19.48
C HIS A 719 -24.15 -12.94 20.31
N LEU A 720 -23.41 -12.01 19.72
CA LEU A 720 -22.40 -11.21 20.40
C LEU A 720 -23.00 -9.81 20.66
N PRO A 721 -23.40 -9.47 21.89
CA PRO A 721 -23.97 -8.16 22.20
C PRO A 721 -22.93 -7.03 22.05
N GLY A 722 -23.36 -5.82 21.74
CA GLY A 722 -22.46 -4.69 21.58
C GLY A 722 -23.17 -3.50 21.00
N ASP A 723 -22.48 -2.36 20.95
CA ASP A 723 -23.01 -1.15 20.33
C ASP A 723 -22.93 -1.30 18.81
N ASP A 724 -24.11 -1.46 18.20
CA ASP A 724 -24.29 -1.49 16.76
C ASP A 724 -24.04 -0.07 16.22
N PHE A 725 -22.95 0.13 15.47
CA PHE A 725 -22.61 1.43 14.91
C PHE A 725 -22.98 1.54 13.42
N GLU A 726 -23.12 0.41 12.72
CA GLU A 726 -23.65 0.33 11.37
C GLU A 726 -24.52 -0.93 11.20
N THR A 727 -25.55 -0.83 10.36
CA THR A 727 -26.41 -1.95 9.99
C THR A 727 -26.59 -2.01 8.49
N HIS A 728 -26.30 -3.16 7.91
CA HIS A 728 -26.37 -3.41 6.47
C HIS A 728 -27.28 -4.60 6.18
N ALA A 729 -27.84 -4.70 4.97
CA ALA A 729 -28.53 -5.91 4.55
C ALA A 729 -27.52 -6.89 3.94
N ALA A 730 -27.57 -8.14 4.37
CA ALA A 730 -26.65 -9.19 3.94
C ALA A 730 -27.43 -10.47 3.64
N ALA A 731 -27.14 -11.08 2.50
CA ALA A 731 -27.71 -12.36 2.11
C ALA A 731 -27.16 -13.54 2.91
N SER A 732 -26.06 -13.34 3.65
CA SER A 732 -25.35 -14.40 4.36
C SER A 732 -24.46 -13.88 5.49
N PRO A 733 -24.10 -14.73 6.48
CA PRO A 733 -23.12 -14.37 7.50
C PRO A 733 -21.72 -14.15 6.92
N GLU A 734 -21.34 -14.82 5.83
CA GLU A 734 -20.06 -14.62 5.14
C GLU A 734 -19.96 -13.23 4.52
N GLN A 735 -21.05 -12.73 3.94
CA GLN A 735 -21.12 -11.35 3.46
C GLN A 735 -21.03 -10.35 4.61
N CYS A 736 -21.65 -10.64 5.76
CA CYS A 736 -21.54 -9.80 6.95
C CYS A 736 -20.10 -9.78 7.50
N LEU A 737 -19.41 -10.92 7.47
CA LEU A 737 -17.98 -11.02 7.78
C LEU A 737 -17.13 -10.15 6.84
N ALA A 738 -17.48 -10.07 5.55
CA ALA A 738 -16.83 -9.18 4.60
C ALA A 738 -17.04 -7.70 4.93
N PHE A 739 -18.26 -7.30 5.30
CA PHE A 739 -18.53 -5.93 5.72
C PHE A 739 -17.76 -5.55 6.97
N CYS A 740 -17.75 -6.43 7.97
CA CYS A 740 -17.00 -6.21 9.20
C CYS A 740 -15.49 -6.11 8.93
N SER A 741 -14.95 -6.96 8.07
CA SER A 741 -13.50 -6.96 7.77
C SER A 741 -13.06 -5.80 6.88
N ALA A 742 -13.97 -5.25 6.08
CA ALA A 742 -13.71 -4.02 5.34
C ALA A 742 -13.74 -2.77 6.24
N HIS A 743 -14.44 -2.82 7.37
CA HIS A 743 -14.65 -1.67 8.23
C HIS A 743 -13.61 -1.59 9.38
N PRO A 744 -12.77 -0.55 9.47
CA PRO A 744 -11.64 -0.49 10.40
C PRO A 744 -12.03 -0.46 11.89
N ARG A 745 -13.26 -0.04 12.22
CA ARG A 745 -13.79 -0.06 13.60
C ARG A 745 -14.52 -1.35 13.97
N CYS A 746 -14.76 -2.25 13.02
CA CYS A 746 -15.52 -3.45 13.34
C CYS A 746 -14.64 -4.42 14.12
N THR A 747 -15.15 -4.82 15.27
CA THR A 747 -14.48 -5.79 16.16
C THR A 747 -15.16 -7.16 16.09
N HIS A 748 -16.46 -7.15 15.83
CA HIS A 748 -17.29 -8.33 15.65
C HIS A 748 -18.61 -7.91 15.00
N PHE A 749 -19.38 -8.88 14.53
CA PHE A 749 -20.70 -8.63 13.96
C PHE A 749 -21.71 -9.64 14.46
N SER A 750 -23.00 -9.33 14.28
CA SER A 750 -24.08 -10.31 14.37
C SER A 750 -24.93 -10.25 13.11
N TYR A 751 -25.23 -11.41 12.55
CA TYR A 751 -26.08 -11.57 11.38
C TYR A 751 -27.36 -12.30 11.77
N THR A 752 -28.52 -11.74 11.41
CA THR A 752 -29.83 -12.33 11.69
C THR A 752 -30.41 -12.89 10.40
N SER A 753 -30.66 -14.21 10.35
CA SER A 753 -31.17 -14.90 9.16
C SER A 753 -32.67 -14.70 8.92
N GLY A 754 -33.39 -14.15 9.90
CA GLY A 754 -34.82 -13.87 9.80
C GLY A 754 -35.15 -12.73 8.84
N ASP A 755 -34.38 -11.65 8.93
CA ASP A 755 -34.58 -10.37 8.26
C ASP A 755 -33.37 -9.92 7.40
N PHE A 756 -32.36 -10.79 7.26
CA PHE A 756 -31.15 -10.57 6.46
C PHE A 756 -30.36 -9.33 6.90
N ARG A 757 -30.30 -9.06 8.21
CA ARG A 757 -29.58 -7.91 8.75
C ARG A 757 -28.20 -8.29 9.30
N CYS A 758 -27.21 -7.48 8.93
CA CYS A 758 -25.85 -7.53 9.40
C CYS A 758 -25.60 -6.32 10.31
N TYR A 759 -25.30 -6.57 11.59
CA TYR A 759 -25.03 -5.56 12.60
C TYR A 759 -23.53 -5.52 12.86
N LEU A 760 -22.88 -4.43 12.48
CA LEU A 760 -21.46 -4.22 12.73
C LEU A 760 -21.26 -3.56 14.09
N LYS A 761 -20.38 -4.15 14.91
CA LYS A 761 -20.24 -3.80 16.32
C LYS A 761 -18.80 -3.46 16.67
N ASN A 762 -18.65 -2.52 17.59
CA ASN A 762 -17.34 -2.05 18.03
C ASN A 762 -17.23 -2.15 19.55
N ASN A 763 -16.40 -3.08 20.02
CA ASN A 763 -15.98 -3.17 21.40
C ASN A 763 -14.52 -3.63 21.44
N PRO A 764 -13.54 -2.71 21.40
CA PRO A 764 -12.11 -3.08 21.30
C PRO A 764 -11.53 -3.55 22.64
N VAL A 765 -12.28 -3.43 23.75
CA VAL A 765 -11.80 -3.68 25.11
C VAL A 765 -12.13 -5.09 25.57
N GLN A 766 -13.33 -5.59 25.25
CA GLN A 766 -13.82 -6.88 25.72
C GLN A 766 -14.61 -7.61 24.62
N MET A 767 -14.36 -8.91 24.45
CA MET A 767 -15.27 -9.78 23.73
C MET A 767 -16.60 -9.81 24.49
N PRO A 768 -17.71 -9.61 23.79
CA PRO A 768 -19.02 -9.80 24.38
C PRO A 768 -19.23 -11.25 24.85
N ARG A 769 -20.11 -11.42 25.83
CA ARG A 769 -20.59 -12.76 26.21
C ARG A 769 -21.24 -13.44 25.01
N LYS A 770 -21.02 -14.74 24.88
CA LYS A 770 -21.65 -15.53 23.82
C LYS A 770 -23.03 -15.95 24.30
N ASP A 771 -24.06 -15.27 23.81
CA ASP A 771 -25.44 -15.61 24.13
C ASP A 771 -25.95 -16.59 23.07
N SER A 772 -26.51 -17.73 23.50
CA SER A 772 -27.15 -18.67 22.59
C SER A 772 -28.39 -18.01 21.97
N SER A 773 -28.43 -17.91 20.65
CA SER A 773 -29.54 -17.27 19.92
C SER A 773 -29.75 -17.95 18.58
N THR A 774 -30.85 -18.69 18.46
CA THR A 774 -31.19 -19.42 17.23
C THR A 774 -31.47 -18.46 16.07
N GLY A 775 -30.90 -18.72 14.90
CA GLY A 775 -31.07 -17.86 13.73
C GLY A 775 -30.19 -16.60 13.72
N VAL A 776 -29.29 -16.47 14.70
CA VAL A 776 -28.24 -15.44 14.72
C VAL A 776 -26.89 -16.10 14.54
N THR A 777 -26.09 -15.61 13.61
CA THR A 777 -24.69 -16.01 13.42
C THR A 777 -23.80 -14.82 13.65
N SER A 778 -22.89 -14.90 14.60
CA SER A 778 -21.91 -13.82 14.86
C SER A 778 -20.54 -14.20 14.35
N GLY A 779 -19.62 -13.25 14.23
CA GLY A 779 -18.26 -13.55 13.79
C GLY A 779 -17.25 -12.45 14.13
N VAL A 780 -15.97 -12.78 13.93
CA VAL A 780 -14.81 -11.89 14.16
C VAL A 780 -14.13 -11.63 12.80
N PRO A 781 -13.80 -10.37 12.48
CA PRO A 781 -13.25 -10.00 11.17
C PRO A 781 -11.81 -10.47 10.95
N VAL A 782 -11.34 -10.36 9.71
CA VAL A 782 -9.95 -10.56 9.28
C VAL A 782 -9.45 -9.33 8.52
N HIS A 783 -8.49 -8.59 9.10
CA HIS A 783 -8.08 -7.26 8.62
C HIS A 783 -6.78 -7.25 7.79
N TYR A 784 -6.00 -8.35 7.80
CA TYR A 784 -4.64 -8.36 7.23
C TYR A 784 -4.42 -9.43 6.16
N CYS A 785 -5.50 -9.91 5.54
CA CYS A 785 -5.44 -10.86 4.43
C CYS A 785 -6.65 -10.77 3.50
N GLN A 786 -6.52 -11.36 2.31
CA GLN A 786 -7.59 -11.40 1.34
C GLN A 786 -8.65 -12.38 1.83
N GLN A 787 -9.89 -11.91 1.98
CA GLN A 787 -10.98 -12.80 2.37
C GLN A 787 -11.29 -13.83 1.30
N ASN A 788 -11.67 -15.03 1.74
CA ASN A 788 -12.26 -16.02 0.86
C ASN A 788 -13.62 -15.52 0.34
N ASN A 789 -13.63 -15.06 -0.91
CA ASN A 789 -14.82 -14.58 -1.62
C ASN A 789 -15.63 -15.72 -2.28
N SER A 790 -15.48 -16.96 -1.83
CA SER A 790 -16.26 -18.11 -2.34
C SER A 790 -17.77 -17.88 -2.25
N TRP A 791 -18.24 -17.18 -1.20
CA TRP A 791 -19.65 -16.86 -0.97
C TRP A 791 -20.30 -16.03 -2.09
N ILE A 792 -19.51 -15.33 -2.92
CA ILE A 792 -19.98 -14.58 -4.10
C ILE A 792 -20.46 -15.53 -5.21
N LYS A 793 -19.88 -16.74 -5.29
CA LYS A 793 -20.18 -17.72 -6.34
C LYS A 793 -21.51 -18.44 -6.13
N GLU A 794 -22.03 -18.44 -4.90
CA GLU A 794 -23.22 -19.21 -4.53
C GLU A 794 -24.52 -18.42 -4.78
N PRO A 795 -25.42 -18.92 -5.65
CA PRO A 795 -26.73 -18.33 -5.84
C PRO A 795 -27.63 -18.56 -4.61
N ARG A 796 -28.49 -17.59 -4.32
CA ARG A 796 -29.39 -17.55 -3.17
C ARG A 796 -30.80 -17.85 -3.62
N VAL A 797 -31.23 -19.10 -3.41
CA VAL A 797 -32.58 -19.58 -3.73
C VAL A 797 -33.56 -19.12 -2.66
N GLY A 798 -34.75 -18.67 -3.07
CA GLY A 798 -35.78 -18.18 -2.16
C GLY A 798 -35.50 -16.76 -1.62
N VAL A 799 -34.59 -16.02 -2.25
CA VAL A 799 -34.11 -14.72 -1.79
C VAL A 799 -34.13 -13.71 -2.92
N GLU A 800 -34.74 -12.55 -2.67
CA GLU A 800 -34.77 -11.42 -3.58
C GLU A 800 -33.89 -10.27 -3.05
N PHE A 801 -33.08 -9.69 -3.93
CA PHE A 801 -32.38 -8.43 -3.69
C PHE A 801 -33.22 -7.29 -4.27
N GLN A 802 -33.94 -6.54 -3.45
CA GLN A 802 -34.85 -5.51 -3.94
C GLN A 802 -34.07 -4.21 -4.20
N GLU A 803 -33.70 -3.96 -5.47
CA GLU A 803 -32.87 -2.82 -5.90
C GLU A 803 -33.42 -2.13 -7.15
N LEU A 804 -32.76 -1.04 -7.57
CA LEU A 804 -32.99 -0.44 -8.89
C LEU A 804 -32.51 -1.39 -9.99
N ASP A 805 -33.46 -1.90 -10.76
CA ASP A 805 -33.20 -2.69 -11.96
C ASP A 805 -32.56 -1.80 -13.02
N ILE A 806 -31.34 -2.16 -13.46
CA ILE A 806 -30.70 -1.48 -14.59
C ILE A 806 -31.25 -1.98 -15.92
N ARG A 807 -31.59 -3.27 -15.99
CA ARG A 807 -32.15 -3.95 -17.16
C ARG A 807 -32.96 -5.17 -16.72
N SER A 808 -34.00 -5.51 -17.47
CA SER A 808 -34.70 -6.77 -17.34
C SER A 808 -34.99 -7.40 -18.71
N PHE A 809 -34.90 -8.72 -18.79
CA PHE A 809 -35.16 -9.49 -20.01
C PHE A 809 -35.44 -10.95 -19.70
N LEU A 810 -36.16 -11.63 -20.59
CA LEU A 810 -36.56 -13.02 -20.43
C LEU A 810 -35.37 -13.96 -20.62
N LEU A 811 -35.20 -14.91 -19.71
CA LEU A 811 -34.16 -15.95 -19.76
C LEU A 811 -34.68 -17.29 -19.25
N THR A 812 -34.08 -18.37 -19.74
CA THR A 812 -34.56 -19.73 -19.45
C THR A 812 -34.14 -20.24 -18.08
N ASN A 813 -33.08 -19.68 -17.48
CA ASN A 813 -32.56 -20.10 -16.19
C ASN A 813 -31.70 -19.02 -15.49
N ALA A 814 -31.49 -19.21 -14.19
CA ALA A 814 -30.70 -18.29 -13.36
C ALA A 814 -29.19 -18.26 -13.71
N ALA A 815 -28.63 -19.34 -14.26
CA ALA A 815 -27.20 -19.38 -14.62
C ALA A 815 -26.90 -18.48 -15.83
N GLU A 816 -27.81 -18.41 -16.81
CA GLU A 816 -27.76 -17.42 -17.88
C GLU A 816 -27.86 -16.00 -17.32
N CYS A 817 -28.74 -15.78 -16.35
CA CYS A 817 -28.89 -14.47 -15.71
C CYS A 817 -27.59 -14.02 -15.00
N GLN A 818 -26.92 -14.94 -14.30
CA GLN A 818 -25.61 -14.70 -13.71
C GLN A 818 -24.54 -14.40 -14.76
N ARG A 819 -24.53 -15.12 -15.89
CA ARG A 819 -23.59 -14.89 -16.99
C ARG A 819 -23.80 -13.49 -17.58
N SER A 820 -25.04 -13.12 -17.89
CA SER A 820 -25.37 -11.79 -18.39
C SER A 820 -24.97 -10.69 -17.41
N CYS A 821 -25.15 -10.89 -16.10
CA CYS A 821 -24.65 -9.94 -15.10
C CYS A 821 -23.12 -9.89 -15.01
N THR A 822 -22.46 -11.02 -15.26
CA THR A 822 -20.99 -11.10 -15.24
C THR A 822 -20.38 -10.49 -16.51
N GLU A 823 -21.07 -10.53 -17.64
CA GLU A 823 -20.63 -9.90 -18.88
C GLU A 823 -20.95 -8.40 -18.92
N ASP A 824 -22.06 -7.98 -18.30
CA ASP A 824 -22.44 -6.57 -18.26
C ASP A 824 -21.48 -5.77 -17.35
N PRO A 825 -20.81 -4.72 -17.88
CA PRO A 825 -19.77 -3.97 -17.16
C PRO A 825 -20.31 -3.16 -15.98
N ILE A 826 -21.62 -2.98 -15.86
CA ILE A 826 -22.24 -2.23 -14.78
C ILE A 826 -23.01 -3.15 -13.80
N CYS A 827 -23.38 -4.38 -14.15
CA CYS A 827 -24.14 -5.26 -13.25
C CYS A 827 -23.33 -5.80 -12.06
N GLN A 828 -23.85 -5.63 -10.83
CA GLN A 828 -23.23 -6.14 -9.59
C GLN A 828 -23.99 -7.33 -9.00
N PHE A 829 -25.32 -7.34 -9.14
CA PHE A 829 -26.19 -8.42 -8.68
C PHE A 829 -27.22 -8.76 -9.73
N TYR A 830 -27.81 -9.94 -9.60
CA TYR A 830 -28.96 -10.32 -10.37
C TYR A 830 -30.04 -10.91 -9.46
N SER A 831 -31.30 -10.80 -9.89
CA SER A 831 -32.40 -11.60 -9.37
C SER A 831 -33.14 -12.23 -10.54
N TYR A 832 -33.39 -13.53 -10.46
CA TYR A 832 -34.13 -14.28 -11.46
C TYR A 832 -35.46 -14.73 -10.86
N ASP A 833 -36.57 -14.29 -11.47
CA ASP A 833 -37.91 -14.77 -11.14
C ASP A 833 -38.18 -16.06 -11.92
N THR A 834 -38.29 -17.16 -11.18
CA THR A 834 -38.52 -18.50 -11.75
C THR A 834 -39.92 -18.69 -12.33
N THR A 835 -40.91 -17.90 -11.89
CA THR A 835 -42.29 -17.96 -12.41
C THR A 835 -42.43 -17.21 -13.72
N GLN A 836 -41.83 -16.02 -13.80
CA GLN A 836 -41.92 -15.13 -14.97
C GLN A 836 -40.80 -15.36 -15.99
N GLN A 837 -39.82 -16.21 -15.64
CA GLN A 837 -38.59 -16.41 -16.42
C GLN A 837 -37.87 -15.09 -16.71
N LEU A 838 -37.94 -14.15 -15.76
CA LEU A 838 -37.46 -12.79 -15.95
C LEU A 838 -36.17 -12.58 -15.15
N CYS A 839 -35.12 -12.19 -15.85
CA CYS A 839 -33.84 -11.81 -15.25
C CYS A 839 -33.81 -10.30 -15.02
N TYR A 840 -33.46 -9.92 -13.81
CA TYR A 840 -33.25 -8.53 -13.41
C TYR A 840 -31.77 -8.33 -13.11
N LEU A 841 -31.12 -7.47 -13.90
CA LEU A 841 -29.75 -7.02 -13.62
C LEU A 841 -29.81 -5.80 -12.71
N LYS A 842 -28.98 -5.78 -11.67
CA LYS A 842 -29.02 -4.79 -10.58
C LYS A 842 -27.62 -4.24 -10.29
N ARG A 843 -27.53 -2.98 -9.87
CA ARG A 843 -26.27 -2.31 -9.49
C ARG A 843 -26.51 -1.36 -8.32
N ILE A 844 -25.51 -1.19 -7.46
CA ILE A 844 -25.44 -0.15 -6.42
C ILE A 844 -24.10 0.59 -6.42
N ASN A 845 -23.96 1.53 -5.47
CA ASN A 845 -22.84 2.48 -5.38
C ASN A 845 -21.51 1.89 -4.86
N THR A 846 -21.40 0.55 -4.64
CA THR A 846 -20.29 -0.28 -4.06
C THR A 846 -20.11 -0.12 -2.54
N LEU A 847 -19.68 -1.05 -1.67
CA LEU A 847 -19.52 -2.54 -1.63
C LEU A 847 -20.74 -3.33 -2.16
N PRO A 848 -20.66 -4.66 -2.42
CA PRO A 848 -21.80 -5.46 -2.87
C PRO A 848 -22.77 -5.73 -1.71
N SER A 849 -23.49 -4.71 -1.23
CA SER A 849 -24.55 -4.84 -0.24
C SER A 849 -25.89 -4.42 -0.84
N PRO A 850 -26.79 -5.33 -1.20
CA PRO A 850 -28.16 -4.93 -1.50
C PRO A 850 -28.70 -4.04 -0.35
N SER A 851 -29.40 -2.96 -0.71
CA SER A 851 -30.13 -2.09 0.22
C SER A 851 -31.26 -2.84 0.93
N THR A 852 -31.89 -3.82 0.27
CA THR A 852 -32.95 -4.65 0.85
C THR A 852 -32.85 -6.10 0.39
N VAL A 853 -32.90 -7.04 1.34
CA VAL A 853 -32.96 -8.49 1.07
C VAL A 853 -34.21 -9.06 1.71
N ARG A 854 -34.99 -9.84 0.95
CA ARG A 854 -36.25 -10.43 1.43
C ARG A 854 -36.38 -11.89 1.02
N LYS A 855 -37.20 -12.63 1.78
CA LYS A 855 -37.59 -14.00 1.41
C LYS A 855 -38.63 -13.92 0.30
N GLN A 856 -38.31 -14.50 -0.85
CA GLN A 856 -39.25 -14.68 -1.95
C GLN A 856 -39.01 -16.07 -2.55
N PRO A 857 -39.91 -17.05 -2.35
CA PRO A 857 -39.70 -18.45 -2.72
C PRO A 857 -39.30 -18.66 -4.18
N ASP A 858 -39.86 -17.84 -5.07
CA ASP A 858 -39.70 -17.99 -6.52
C ASP A 858 -38.52 -17.18 -7.09
N ALA A 859 -37.70 -16.56 -6.25
CA ALA A 859 -36.56 -15.75 -6.67
C ALA A 859 -35.23 -16.48 -6.44
N ILE A 860 -34.32 -16.37 -7.39
CA ILE A 860 -32.92 -16.78 -7.28
C ILE A 860 -32.04 -15.55 -7.48
N SER A 861 -31.34 -15.09 -6.45
CA SER A 861 -30.47 -13.91 -6.54
C SER A 861 -28.99 -14.26 -6.38
N GLY A 862 -28.10 -13.47 -6.95
CA GLY A 862 -26.66 -13.68 -6.81
C GLY A 862 -25.83 -12.48 -7.22
N PHE A 863 -24.51 -12.65 -7.19
CA PHE A 863 -23.54 -11.59 -7.46
C PHE A 863 -22.84 -11.82 -8.80
N SER A 864 -22.35 -10.73 -9.39
CA SER A 864 -21.47 -10.77 -10.56
C SER A 864 -20.13 -11.42 -10.22
N LEU A 865 -19.63 -12.29 -11.11
CA LEU A 865 -18.37 -13.01 -10.89
C LEU A 865 -17.14 -12.25 -11.42
N ARG A 866 -17.29 -11.01 -11.89
CA ARG A 866 -16.21 -10.23 -12.50
C ARG A 866 -15.03 -9.96 -11.58
N LEU A 867 -15.29 -9.85 -10.27
CA LEU A 867 -14.28 -9.60 -9.24
C LEU A 867 -13.65 -10.89 -8.70
N CYS A 868 -14.03 -12.07 -9.22
CA CYS A 868 -13.39 -13.33 -8.87
C CYS A 868 -12.13 -13.54 -9.72
N PRO A 869 -11.01 -14.03 -9.14
CA PRO A 869 -9.83 -14.39 -9.92
C PRO A 869 -10.21 -15.45 -10.97
N LYS A 870 -9.91 -15.15 -12.24
CA LYS A 870 -10.10 -16.11 -13.34
C LYS A 870 -9.11 -17.27 -13.14
N LYS A 871 -9.58 -18.51 -13.23
CA LYS A 871 -8.69 -19.68 -13.26
C LYS A 871 -7.84 -19.62 -14.55
N PRO A 872 -6.57 -20.06 -14.53
CA PRO A 872 -5.72 -20.14 -15.72
C PRO A 872 -6.15 -21.19 -16.79
N SER A 873 -7.39 -21.66 -16.82
CA SER A 873 -7.80 -22.81 -17.64
C SER A 873 -8.85 -22.55 -18.71
N ASP A 874 -9.28 -21.30 -18.93
CA ASP A 874 -10.30 -20.96 -19.95
C ASP A 874 -9.73 -20.26 -21.20
N SER A 875 -8.41 -20.27 -21.40
CA SER A 875 -7.82 -19.99 -22.72
C SER A 875 -7.84 -21.28 -23.54
N GLY A 876 -8.67 -21.29 -24.58
CA GLY A 876 -9.07 -22.46 -25.35
C GLY A 876 -7.95 -23.40 -25.77
N ILE A 877 -8.12 -24.67 -25.41
CA ILE A 877 -7.50 -25.79 -26.10
C ILE A 877 -8.51 -26.23 -27.16
N GLN A 878 -8.19 -26.02 -28.44
CA GLN A 878 -8.87 -26.71 -29.53
C GLN A 878 -8.61 -28.21 -29.39
N GLU A 879 -9.67 -29.00 -29.30
CA GLU A 879 -9.61 -30.44 -29.53
C GLU A 879 -9.07 -30.70 -30.95
N PRO A 880 -8.15 -31.66 -31.14
CA PRO A 880 -7.69 -32.02 -32.46
C PRO A 880 -8.77 -32.86 -33.16
N TYR A 881 -9.26 -32.35 -34.29
CA TYR A 881 -10.02 -33.16 -35.25
C TYR A 881 -9.08 -34.19 -35.90
N ASN A 882 -9.53 -35.45 -35.88
CA ASN A 882 -8.98 -36.55 -36.65
C ASN A 882 -8.97 -36.24 -38.16
N GLU A 883 -7.85 -36.50 -38.81
CA GLU A 883 -7.74 -37.27 -40.06
C GLU A 883 -6.46 -38.09 -40.05
#